data_AF-A0A843LKX7-F1
#
_entry.id   AF-A0A843LKX7-F1
#
_cell.length_a   1.000
_cell.length_b   1.000
_cell.length_c   1.000
_cell.angle_alpha   90.00
_cell.angle_beta   90.00
_cell.angle_gamma   90.00
#
_symmetry.space_group_name_H-M   'P 1'
#
loop_
_entity.id
_entity.type
_entity.pdbx_description
1 polymer ?
#
loop_
_entity_poly.entity_id
_entity_poly.type
_entity_poly.pdbx_seq_one_letter_code
_entity_poly.pdbx_strand_id
1 'polypeptide(L)'
;MSEKRPEPEKNGIFSPSHANRIRIGCQHLDHLLDEIERIMDEGSSNTSFPQYVPDITPAQKTCIEDYISHMRNRLSRVLDSAGIPKTSPDIPASRAVRVRLASMQISVDEMRPSAMRGYGMMTTEGETCLSGAVSELRVLIRQVEQFLSGTGGQNIKERLSKLESTSHDLDLLRTIEQRVSDYGLVEFRGQISSILDSADDQVFEIAVFGRVSSGKSSLLNAILGEDLLPVGVTPVTALPIHIRWSDKREILVTFVDKNPIVCPPEDLFLYATEQHNPSNSRHVTRIIARLPAHRLLEGVGFADTPGLGSLATSGAALTRAYLPSCDLGIVLIDAGSTLTAEDIQTVYSLQSAGIPVQILVSKGDLLSDEESRSLCEYISSQITVRCDVHYPVHLVSTRKSHRHLLDTWFESAILPLVKDARDMKTRSLQRKIGLLWEAVQHALSEEEKDPELLTPEHELELLSVETALRNGSAHIEETRNYALHQSRNLFSDLSPLWEMMTEHVIQSMNGTDAQGEVHSLIRDDIVGYVHQENTPVQDKLIELASQLDLILEKSATLLPIPGIRDSEDLRSKIHDMPRYDPGSLNISFSLPVYSTFLGRAFLENTIRSKLKELMKKELKKSFEVYKRILVRWTEQTLGLIEKSYENTAGQYRAGITRMLKNNR
;
A
#
# COMPACT_ATOMS: atom_id res chain seq x y z
N MET A 1 6.70 50.92 -69.89
CA MET A 1 6.21 49.87 -68.99
C MET A 1 6.39 50.37 -67.57
N SER A 2 5.29 50.76 -66.93
CA SER A 2 5.26 51.36 -65.60
C SER A 2 5.26 50.25 -64.55
N GLU A 3 6.37 50.04 -63.85
CA GLU A 3 6.40 49.21 -62.64
C GLU A 3 5.54 49.90 -61.57
N LYS A 4 4.33 49.38 -61.36
CA LYS A 4 3.53 49.66 -60.17
C LYS A 4 4.31 49.16 -58.95
N ARG A 5 4.86 50.08 -58.15
CA ARG A 5 5.22 49.78 -56.77
C ARG A 5 3.96 49.29 -56.03
N PRO A 6 4.03 48.21 -55.24
CA PRO A 6 2.90 47.79 -54.43
C PRO A 6 2.66 48.82 -53.33
N GLU A 7 1.41 49.27 -53.20
CA GLU A 7 0.94 50.08 -52.09
C GLU A 7 1.07 49.30 -50.77
N PRO A 8 1.49 49.93 -49.66
CA PRO A 8 1.57 49.26 -48.37
C PRO A 8 0.16 49.15 -47.77
N GLU A 9 -0.42 47.95 -47.81
CA GLU A 9 -1.65 47.68 -47.06
C GLU A 9 -1.36 47.50 -45.55
N LYS A 10 -1.85 48.48 -44.80
CA LYS A 10 -2.45 48.46 -43.45
C LYS A 10 -1.62 48.01 -42.22
N ASN A 11 -1.30 49.03 -41.43
CA ASN A 11 -1.43 49.12 -39.96
C ASN A 11 -0.41 48.41 -39.06
N GLY A 12 0.87 48.70 -39.26
CA GLY A 12 1.91 48.53 -38.23
C GLY A 12 3.05 49.52 -38.45
N ILE A 13 3.63 50.08 -37.38
CA ILE A 13 4.77 51.02 -37.44
C ILE A 13 6.01 50.35 -38.07
N PHE A 14 6.08 49.02 -38.04
CA PHE A 14 7.21 48.21 -38.48
C PHE A 14 6.79 47.21 -39.57
N SER A 15 7.71 46.90 -40.50
CA SER A 15 7.51 45.78 -41.44
C SER A 15 7.48 44.43 -40.70
N PRO A 16 6.89 43.37 -41.27
CA PRO A 16 6.82 42.05 -40.62
C PRO A 16 8.17 41.50 -40.18
N SER A 17 9.25 41.71 -40.95
CA SER A 17 10.61 41.29 -40.59
C SER A 17 11.17 42.07 -39.41
N HIS A 18 10.93 43.38 -39.35
CA HIS A 18 11.34 44.23 -38.22
C HIS A 18 10.53 43.90 -36.96
N ALA A 19 9.21 43.74 -37.09
CA ALA A 19 8.34 43.32 -36.00
C ALA A 19 8.79 41.96 -35.42
N ASN A 20 9.15 41.01 -36.28
CA ASN A 20 9.65 39.71 -35.85
C ASN A 20 11.02 39.82 -35.15
N ARG A 21 11.94 40.65 -35.66
CA ARG A 21 13.26 40.87 -35.03
C ARG A 21 13.14 41.55 -33.67
N ILE A 22 12.26 42.55 -33.54
CA ILE A 22 11.99 43.24 -32.28
C ILE A 22 11.37 42.27 -31.28
N ARG A 23 10.41 41.44 -31.71
CA ARG A 23 9.80 40.40 -30.87
C ARG A 23 10.85 39.42 -30.33
N ILE A 24 11.71 38.89 -31.20
CA ILE A 24 12.80 37.99 -30.82
C ILE A 24 13.77 38.67 -29.84
N GLY A 25 14.10 39.95 -30.09
CA GLY A 25 14.95 40.74 -29.19
C GLY A 25 14.32 40.92 -27.81
N CYS A 26 13.02 41.24 -27.74
CA CYS A 26 12.30 41.37 -26.47
C CYS A 26 12.22 40.04 -25.72
N GLN A 27 11.97 38.92 -26.44
CA GLN A 27 11.99 37.58 -25.85
C GLN A 27 13.37 37.20 -25.29
N HIS A 28 14.44 37.56 -25.99
CA HIS A 28 15.80 37.32 -25.50
C HIS A 28 16.13 38.17 -24.27
N LEU A 29 15.72 39.45 -24.25
CA LEU A 29 15.90 40.31 -23.08
C LEU A 29 15.12 39.78 -21.88
N ASP A 30 13.87 39.38 -22.07
CA ASP A 30 13.06 38.78 -20.99
C ASP A 30 13.70 37.49 -20.46
N HIS A 31 14.27 36.66 -21.34
CA HIS A 31 15.02 35.48 -20.93
C HIS A 31 16.27 35.80 -20.09
N LEU A 32 17.02 36.85 -20.43
CA LEU A 32 18.17 37.29 -19.63
C LEU A 32 17.73 37.83 -18.26
N LEU A 33 16.56 38.48 -18.19
CA LEU A 33 15.98 38.92 -16.92
C LEU A 33 15.58 37.72 -16.05
N ASP A 34 14.98 36.68 -16.62
CA ASP A 34 14.70 35.42 -15.92
C ASP A 34 15.99 34.77 -15.37
N GLU A 35 17.09 34.81 -16.12
CA GLU A 35 18.38 34.28 -15.66
C GLU A 35 18.93 35.08 -14.47
N ILE A 36 18.83 36.41 -14.48
CA ILE A 36 19.26 37.25 -13.36
C ILE A 36 18.45 36.93 -12.10
N GLU A 37 17.12 36.78 -12.21
CA GLU A 37 16.28 36.36 -11.08
C GLU A 37 16.70 35.00 -10.53
N ARG A 38 16.96 34.01 -11.40
CA ARG A 38 17.45 32.69 -10.99
C ARG A 38 18.78 32.74 -10.24
N ILE A 39 19.74 33.56 -10.68
CA ILE A 39 21.03 33.72 -10.00
C ILE A 39 20.82 34.28 -8.59
N MET A 40 19.94 35.27 -8.44
CA MET A 40 19.63 35.87 -7.13
C MET A 40 18.83 34.93 -6.23
N ASP A 41 18.02 34.06 -6.80
CA ASP A 41 17.26 33.05 -6.07
C ASP A 41 18.13 31.87 -5.63
N GLU A 42 19.16 31.52 -6.41
CA GLU A 42 20.10 30.44 -6.09
C GLU A 42 20.79 30.68 -4.75
N GLY A 43 21.24 31.91 -4.49
CA GLY A 43 21.86 32.31 -3.21
C GLY A 43 20.92 32.27 -2.00
N SER A 44 19.60 32.21 -2.22
CA SER A 44 18.58 32.00 -1.18
C SER A 44 17.97 30.59 -1.19
N SER A 45 18.32 29.77 -2.18
CA SER A 45 17.81 28.40 -2.33
C SER A 45 18.71 27.41 -1.59
N ASN A 46 18.13 26.32 -1.12
CA ASN A 46 18.87 25.24 -0.45
C ASN A 46 19.58 24.32 -1.47
N THR A 47 20.23 24.92 -2.49
CA THR A 47 20.92 24.17 -3.55
C THR A 47 22.13 23.42 -2.99
N SER A 48 22.25 22.14 -3.33
CA SER A 48 23.37 21.30 -2.89
C SER A 48 24.68 21.61 -3.61
N PHE A 49 24.62 22.32 -4.74
CA PHE A 49 25.78 22.65 -5.57
C PHE A 49 25.67 24.09 -6.09
N PRO A 50 25.92 25.10 -5.24
CA PRO A 50 25.81 26.50 -5.63
C PRO A 50 26.89 26.86 -6.66
N GLN A 51 26.49 27.48 -7.77
CA GLN A 51 27.40 28.05 -8.76
C GLN A 51 27.89 29.45 -8.34
N TYR A 52 27.09 30.19 -7.56
CA TYR A 52 27.35 31.58 -7.19
C TYR A 52 27.43 31.77 -5.67
N VAL A 53 28.19 32.78 -5.24
CA VAL A 53 28.30 33.18 -3.83
C VAL A 53 27.20 34.20 -3.52
N PRO A 54 26.46 34.09 -2.40
CA PRO A 54 25.44 35.06 -2.02
C PRO A 54 26.09 36.34 -1.48
N ASP A 55 26.53 37.23 -2.38
CA ASP A 55 27.14 38.53 -2.07
C ASP A 55 26.17 39.72 -2.20
N ILE A 56 24.93 39.46 -2.62
CA ILE A 56 23.85 40.45 -2.76
C ILE A 56 23.04 40.50 -1.45
N THR A 57 22.96 41.69 -0.83
CA THR A 57 22.14 41.87 0.37
C THR A 57 20.63 41.81 0.06
N PRO A 58 19.75 41.46 1.02
CA PRO A 58 18.30 41.44 0.80
C PRO A 58 17.74 42.76 0.24
N ALA A 59 18.25 43.90 0.72
CA ALA A 59 17.83 45.23 0.23
C ALA A 59 18.26 45.46 -1.23
N GLN A 60 19.45 44.99 -1.62
CA GLN A 60 19.89 45.04 -3.02
C GLN A 60 19.07 44.09 -3.90
N LYS A 61 18.74 42.89 -3.42
CA LYS A 61 17.87 41.93 -4.13
C LYS A 61 16.52 42.55 -4.46
N THR A 62 15.81 43.11 -3.47
CA THR A 62 14.52 43.79 -3.68
C THR A 62 14.64 44.95 -4.68
N CYS A 63 15.71 45.74 -4.59
CA CYS A 63 15.96 46.83 -5.53
C CYS A 63 16.16 46.33 -6.97
N ILE A 64 16.91 45.24 -7.15
CA ILE A 64 17.13 44.63 -8.47
C ILE A 64 15.81 44.07 -9.03
N GLU A 65 15.01 43.37 -8.21
CA GLU A 65 13.68 42.86 -8.59
C GLU A 65 12.74 43.97 -9.08
N ASP A 66 12.72 45.13 -8.40
CA ASP A 66 11.96 46.31 -8.82
C ASP A 66 12.41 46.82 -10.21
N TYR A 67 13.72 46.90 -10.45
CA TYR A 67 14.24 47.29 -11.75
C TYR A 67 13.92 46.26 -12.85
N ILE A 68 13.97 44.96 -12.54
CA ILE A 68 13.57 43.90 -13.48
C ILE A 68 12.09 44.05 -13.85
N SER A 69 11.21 44.26 -12.87
CA SER A 69 9.79 44.54 -13.09
C SER A 69 9.56 45.77 -13.97
N HIS A 70 10.30 46.86 -13.73
CA HIS A 70 10.25 48.05 -14.57
C HIS A 70 10.71 47.79 -16.01
N MET A 71 11.78 47.01 -16.20
CA MET A 71 12.28 46.63 -17.52
C MET A 71 11.26 45.78 -18.30
N ARG A 72 10.67 44.75 -17.67
CA ARG A 72 9.62 43.92 -18.28
C ARG A 72 8.39 44.75 -18.68
N ASN A 73 7.94 45.65 -17.79
CA ASN A 73 6.86 46.57 -18.09
C ASN A 73 7.17 47.47 -19.30
N ARG A 74 8.42 47.91 -19.44
CA ARG A 74 8.84 48.72 -20.59
C ARG A 74 8.88 47.90 -21.89
N LEU A 75 9.43 46.69 -21.86
CA LEU A 75 9.42 45.77 -23.02
C LEU A 75 7.99 45.51 -23.50
N SER A 76 7.09 45.22 -22.56
CA SER A 76 5.66 45.00 -22.80
C SER A 76 5.02 46.20 -23.49
N ARG A 77 5.24 47.43 -22.98
CA ARG A 77 4.74 48.67 -23.59
C ARG A 77 5.32 48.96 -24.98
N VAL A 78 6.58 48.60 -25.23
CA VAL A 78 7.21 48.75 -26.55
C VAL A 78 6.53 47.84 -27.57
N LEU A 79 6.22 46.60 -27.21
CA LEU A 79 5.48 45.68 -28.08
C LEU A 79 4.05 46.17 -28.34
N ASP A 80 3.35 46.62 -27.28
CA ASP A 80 1.97 47.12 -27.39
C ASP A 80 1.87 48.39 -28.26
N SER A 81 2.76 49.37 -28.02
CA SER A 81 2.80 50.61 -28.81
C SER A 81 3.24 50.40 -30.26
N ALA A 82 3.98 49.32 -30.54
CA ALA A 82 4.38 48.92 -31.88
C ALA A 82 3.33 48.05 -32.61
N GLY A 83 2.25 47.62 -31.93
CA GLY A 83 1.27 46.70 -32.48
C GLY A 83 1.80 45.29 -32.73
N ILE A 84 2.86 44.89 -32.03
CA ILE A 84 3.51 43.58 -32.20
C ILE A 84 2.85 42.59 -31.22
N PRO A 85 2.25 41.49 -31.70
CA PRO A 85 1.58 40.53 -30.83
C PRO A 85 2.59 39.82 -29.91
N LYS A 86 2.24 39.71 -28.63
CA LYS A 86 2.94 38.89 -27.64
C LYS A 86 2.57 37.42 -27.88
N THR A 87 3.53 36.50 -27.73
CA THR A 87 3.28 35.06 -27.82
C THR A 87 2.47 34.59 -26.62
N SER A 88 1.41 33.82 -26.85
CA SER A 88 0.67 33.13 -25.80
C SER A 88 1.47 31.92 -25.28
N PRO A 89 1.44 31.64 -23.97
CA PRO A 89 2.02 30.41 -23.44
C PRO A 89 1.17 29.20 -23.86
N ASP A 90 1.71 28.36 -24.74
CA ASP A 90 1.00 27.19 -25.30
C ASP A 90 1.38 25.85 -24.61
N ILE A 91 2.37 25.88 -23.72
CA ILE A 91 2.87 24.69 -23.01
C ILE A 91 2.44 24.77 -21.54
N PRO A 92 1.61 23.83 -21.06
CA PRO A 92 1.28 23.75 -19.64
C PRO A 92 2.54 23.54 -18.79
N ALA A 93 2.69 24.32 -17.71
CA ALA A 93 3.83 24.18 -16.79
C ALA A 93 4.00 22.74 -16.28
N SER A 94 2.89 22.05 -15.99
CA SER A 94 2.89 20.63 -15.60
C SER A 94 3.53 19.71 -16.63
N ARG A 95 3.37 20.01 -17.93
CA ARG A 95 4.05 19.27 -19.01
C ARG A 95 5.55 19.55 -19.03
N ALA A 96 5.95 20.81 -18.86
CA ALA A 96 7.36 21.18 -18.81
C ALA A 96 8.07 20.55 -17.60
N VAL A 97 7.44 20.55 -16.43
CA VAL A 97 7.98 19.91 -15.21
C VAL A 97 8.12 18.40 -15.39
N ARG A 98 7.13 17.70 -15.97
CA ARG A 98 7.25 16.25 -16.26
C ARG A 98 8.43 15.92 -17.17
N VAL A 99 8.70 16.74 -18.19
CA VAL A 99 9.88 16.54 -19.06
C VAL A 99 11.18 16.68 -18.26
N ARG A 100 11.25 17.62 -17.32
CA ARG A 100 12.40 17.78 -16.43
C ARG A 100 12.55 16.62 -15.45
N LEU A 101 11.46 16.14 -14.85
CA LEU A 101 11.49 14.96 -13.97
C LEU A 101 11.96 13.71 -14.72
N ALA A 102 11.50 13.51 -15.96
CA ALA A 102 12.00 12.41 -16.80
C ALA A 102 13.51 12.53 -17.06
N SER A 103 14.02 13.76 -17.25
CA SER A 103 15.47 13.98 -17.39
C SER A 103 16.23 13.70 -16.09
N MET A 104 15.68 14.11 -14.94
CA MET A 104 16.25 13.79 -13.63
C MET A 104 16.30 12.27 -13.40
N GLN A 105 15.26 11.54 -13.81
CA GLN A 105 15.20 10.10 -13.67
C GLN A 105 16.29 9.40 -14.50
N ILE A 106 16.60 9.90 -15.69
CA ILE A 106 17.73 9.42 -16.51
C ILE A 106 19.06 9.65 -15.76
N SER A 107 19.30 10.87 -15.25
CA SER A 107 20.52 11.16 -14.50
C SER A 107 20.67 10.31 -13.24
N VAL A 108 19.58 10.05 -12.52
CA VAL A 108 19.57 9.15 -11.36
C VAL A 108 19.84 7.69 -11.79
N ASP A 109 19.37 7.27 -12.96
CA ASP A 109 19.66 5.95 -13.51
C ASP A 109 21.12 5.76 -13.93
N GLU A 110 21.80 6.83 -14.36
CA GLU A 110 23.23 6.83 -14.67
C GLU A 110 24.11 6.65 -13.43
N MET A 111 23.60 6.99 -12.24
CA MET A 111 24.28 6.79 -10.96
C MET A 111 24.19 5.36 -10.42
N ARG A 112 23.44 4.44 -11.06
CA ARG A 112 23.36 3.04 -10.59
C ARG A 112 24.75 2.38 -10.60
N PRO A 113 25.10 1.53 -9.62
CA PRO A 113 26.38 0.80 -9.64
C PRO A 113 26.63 0.02 -10.92
N SER A 114 25.59 -0.55 -11.53
CA SER A 114 25.68 -1.25 -12.81
C SER A 114 26.10 -0.36 -13.99
N ALA A 115 25.72 0.91 -13.98
CA ALA A 115 26.08 1.91 -14.98
C ALA A 115 27.49 2.49 -14.73
N MET A 116 27.96 2.46 -13.48
CA MET A 116 29.27 2.97 -13.09
C MET A 116 30.44 1.97 -13.23
N ARG A 117 30.19 0.74 -13.68
CA ARG A 117 31.24 -0.30 -13.87
C ARG A 117 32.42 0.15 -14.73
N GLY A 118 32.20 1.09 -15.66
CA GLY A 118 33.25 1.66 -16.51
C GLY A 118 34.27 2.52 -15.76
N TYR A 119 33.99 2.93 -14.52
CA TYR A 119 34.85 3.78 -13.69
C TYR A 119 35.71 3.00 -12.68
N GLY A 120 35.60 1.68 -12.64
CA GLY A 120 36.36 0.81 -11.74
C GLY A 120 35.48 -0.08 -10.86
N MET A 121 36.12 -0.94 -10.06
CA MET A 121 35.43 -1.79 -9.11
C MET A 121 35.05 -0.98 -7.88
N MET A 122 33.76 -0.96 -7.53
CA MET A 122 33.26 -0.38 -6.29
C MET A 122 33.37 -1.40 -5.14
N THR A 123 33.51 -0.91 -3.91
CA THR A 123 33.39 -1.75 -2.71
C THR A 123 31.93 -2.12 -2.50
N THR A 124 31.66 -3.26 -1.85
CA THR A 124 30.30 -3.72 -1.53
C THR A 124 29.52 -2.68 -0.70
N GLU A 125 30.20 -2.01 0.24
CA GLU A 125 29.63 -0.91 1.03
C GLU A 125 29.28 0.30 0.15
N GLY A 126 30.15 0.65 -0.80
CA GLY A 126 29.90 1.73 -1.76
C GLY A 126 28.74 1.42 -2.70
N GLU A 127 28.62 0.18 -3.18
CA GLU A 127 27.51 -0.25 -4.04
C GLU A 127 26.17 -0.17 -3.29
N THR A 128 26.15 -0.60 -2.02
CA THR A 128 24.96 -0.55 -1.17
C THR A 128 24.53 0.89 -0.89
N CYS A 129 25.48 1.73 -0.49
CA CYS A 129 25.27 3.15 -0.21
C CYS A 129 24.70 3.90 -1.43
N LEU A 130 25.34 3.73 -2.60
CA LEU A 130 24.91 4.40 -3.83
C LEU A 130 23.56 3.89 -4.31
N SER A 131 23.29 2.58 -4.19
CA SER A 131 21.99 2.00 -4.52
C SER A 131 20.88 2.57 -3.64
N GLY A 132 21.12 2.76 -2.34
CA GLY A 132 20.19 3.39 -1.42
C GLY A 132 19.86 4.82 -1.81
N ALA A 133 20.88 5.65 -2.06
CA ALA A 133 20.70 7.04 -2.48
C ALA A 133 19.94 7.16 -3.82
N VAL A 134 20.27 6.29 -4.78
CA VAL A 134 19.58 6.24 -6.08
C VAL A 134 18.11 5.82 -5.92
N SER A 135 17.83 4.85 -5.04
CA SER A 135 16.47 4.39 -4.73
C SER A 135 15.63 5.51 -4.11
N GLU A 136 16.19 6.21 -3.12
CA GLU A 136 15.57 7.35 -2.46
C GLU A 136 15.23 8.49 -3.43
N LEU A 137 16.19 8.88 -4.29
CA LEU A 137 15.95 9.90 -5.32
C LEU A 137 14.85 9.48 -6.30
N ARG A 138 14.78 8.20 -6.68
CA ARG A 138 13.68 7.70 -7.52
C ARG A 138 12.34 7.78 -6.81
N VAL A 139 12.26 7.43 -5.53
CA VAL A 139 11.03 7.52 -4.74
C VAL A 139 10.54 8.96 -4.72
N LEU A 140 11.41 9.92 -4.44
CA LEU A 140 11.07 11.35 -4.43
C LEU A 140 10.59 11.84 -5.82
N ILE A 141 11.32 11.50 -6.89
CA ILE A 141 10.91 11.86 -8.26
C ILE A 141 9.53 11.27 -8.59
N ARG A 142 9.29 9.99 -8.26
CA ARG A 142 7.98 9.34 -8.45
C ARG A 142 6.86 10.01 -7.66
N GLN A 143 7.11 10.47 -6.45
CA GLN A 143 6.13 11.20 -5.65
C GLN A 143 5.74 12.53 -6.32
N VAL A 144 6.71 13.28 -6.86
CA VAL A 144 6.42 14.51 -7.61
C VAL A 144 5.68 14.20 -8.91
N GLU A 145 6.04 13.13 -9.62
CA GLU A 145 5.31 12.69 -10.82
C GLU A 145 3.87 12.26 -10.52
N GLN A 146 3.64 11.50 -9.44
CA GLN A 146 2.32 11.14 -8.96
C GLN A 146 1.49 12.37 -8.59
N PHE A 147 2.11 13.41 -8.03
CA PHE A 147 1.44 14.68 -7.75
C PHE A 147 1.08 15.48 -9.02
N LEU A 148 1.87 15.37 -10.09
CA LEU A 148 1.62 16.06 -11.37
C LEU A 148 0.72 15.27 -12.32
N SER A 149 0.61 13.96 -12.14
CA SER A 149 -0.22 13.04 -12.93
C SER A 149 -1.55 12.72 -12.26
N GLY A 150 -1.55 12.70 -10.93
CA GLY A 150 -2.71 12.51 -10.08
C GLY A 150 -3.14 13.83 -9.47
N THR A 151 -4.44 14.01 -9.46
CA THR A 151 -5.25 14.99 -8.74
C THR A 151 -4.83 15.31 -7.29
N GLY A 152 -3.78 14.76 -6.66
CA GLY A 152 -3.49 14.86 -5.22
C GLY A 152 -3.56 16.28 -4.59
N GLY A 153 -2.85 17.27 -5.12
CA GLY A 153 -2.85 18.63 -4.54
C GLY A 153 -4.11 19.45 -4.82
N GLN A 154 -4.66 19.35 -6.04
CA GLN A 154 -5.88 20.05 -6.43
C GLN A 154 -7.14 19.37 -5.87
N ASN A 155 -7.16 18.03 -5.81
CA ASN A 155 -8.28 17.22 -5.32
C ASN A 155 -8.37 17.23 -3.79
N ILE A 156 -7.27 17.37 -3.04
CA ILE A 156 -7.39 17.55 -1.58
C ILE A 156 -8.08 18.89 -1.27
N LYS A 157 -7.63 20.00 -1.85
CA LYS A 157 -8.26 21.33 -1.66
C LYS A 157 -9.67 21.40 -2.25
N GLU A 158 -9.92 20.80 -3.41
CA GLU A 158 -11.26 20.70 -4.01
C GLU A 158 -12.20 19.77 -3.22
N ARG A 159 -11.72 18.67 -2.64
CA ARG A 159 -12.53 17.79 -1.78
C ARG A 159 -12.82 18.42 -0.43
N LEU A 160 -11.84 19.06 0.20
CA LEU A 160 -12.04 19.85 1.43
C LEU A 160 -13.11 20.92 1.22
N SER A 161 -13.00 21.73 0.16
CA SER A 161 -14.00 22.76 -0.16
C SER A 161 -15.39 22.21 -0.52
N LYS A 162 -15.50 20.99 -1.07
CA LYS A 162 -16.79 20.32 -1.29
C LYS A 162 -17.41 19.79 0.00
N LEU A 163 -16.60 19.36 0.96
CA LEU A 163 -17.06 18.75 2.22
C LEU A 163 -17.32 19.77 3.33
N GLU A 164 -16.75 20.98 3.23
CA GLU A 164 -16.93 22.12 4.16
C GLU A 164 -18.39 22.48 4.47
N SER A 165 -19.33 22.21 3.56
CA SER A 165 -20.75 22.47 3.82
C SER A 165 -21.39 21.54 4.87
N THR A 166 -20.63 20.58 5.42
CA THR A 166 -21.18 19.40 6.11
C THR A 166 -20.71 19.25 7.57
N SER A 167 -19.53 19.78 7.97
CA SER A 167 -19.06 19.75 9.38
C SER A 167 -17.92 20.73 9.67
N HIS A 168 -17.92 21.34 10.86
CA HIS A 168 -16.89 22.27 11.36
C HIS A 168 -15.52 21.60 11.60
N ASP A 169 -15.49 20.26 11.77
CA ASP A 169 -14.24 19.53 12.00
C ASP A 169 -13.34 19.44 10.76
N LEU A 170 -13.94 19.63 9.58
CA LEU A 170 -13.20 19.67 8.31
C LEU A 170 -12.43 20.99 8.14
N ASP A 171 -12.84 22.05 8.84
CA ASP A 171 -12.06 23.31 8.91
C ASP A 171 -10.73 23.08 9.64
N LEU A 172 -10.73 22.25 10.68
CA LEU A 172 -9.50 21.85 11.37
C LEU A 172 -8.61 21.03 10.44
N LEU A 173 -9.14 20.04 9.73
CA LEU A 173 -8.37 19.24 8.78
C LEU A 173 -7.77 20.09 7.65
N ARG A 174 -8.49 21.12 7.19
CA ARG A 174 -7.96 22.11 6.24
C ARG A 174 -6.81 22.92 6.84
N THR A 175 -6.96 23.36 8.09
CA THR A 175 -5.89 24.09 8.80
C THR A 175 -4.65 23.20 8.94
N ILE A 176 -4.84 21.92 9.24
CA ILE A 176 -3.76 20.92 9.26
C ILE A 176 -3.10 20.81 7.88
N GLU A 177 -3.88 20.66 6.81
CA GLU A 177 -3.34 20.57 5.45
C GLU A 177 -2.56 21.83 5.05
N GLN A 178 -3.06 23.01 5.41
CA GLN A 178 -2.38 24.27 5.18
C GLN A 178 -1.05 24.31 5.92
N ARG A 179 -1.01 24.02 7.22
CA ARG A 179 0.24 23.97 7.99
C ARG A 179 1.21 22.92 7.46
N VAL A 180 0.72 21.73 7.14
CA VAL A 180 1.52 20.67 6.51
C VAL A 180 2.13 21.16 5.19
N SER A 181 1.39 21.92 4.39
CA SER A 181 1.87 22.49 3.13
C SER A 181 2.83 23.67 3.34
N ASP A 182 2.56 24.56 4.30
CA ASP A 182 3.37 25.75 4.59
C ASP A 182 4.75 25.39 5.15
N TYR A 183 4.82 24.34 5.98
CA TYR A 183 6.05 23.86 6.63
C TYR A 183 6.68 22.66 5.88
N GLY A 184 6.10 22.23 4.76
CA GLY A 184 6.67 21.16 3.93
C GLY A 184 6.66 19.77 4.57
N LEU A 185 5.72 19.50 5.49
CA LEU A 185 5.57 18.23 6.21
C LEU A 185 4.87 17.15 5.36
N VAL A 186 5.42 16.88 4.17
CA VAL A 186 4.83 16.01 3.14
C VAL A 186 4.43 14.62 3.67
N GLU A 187 5.12 14.14 4.70
CA GLU A 187 4.90 12.86 5.35
C GLU A 187 3.49 12.66 5.95
N PHE A 188 2.76 13.71 6.29
CA PHE A 188 1.39 13.62 6.85
C PHE A 188 0.29 13.58 5.78
N ARG A 189 0.62 13.85 4.50
CA ARG A 189 -0.39 13.93 3.43
C ARG A 189 -1.12 12.63 3.17
N GLY A 190 -0.46 11.48 3.40
CA GLY A 190 -1.10 10.16 3.28
C GLY A 190 -2.24 9.97 4.28
N GLN A 191 -2.04 10.38 5.53
CA GLN A 191 -3.05 10.31 6.59
C GLN A 191 -4.22 11.26 6.31
N ILE A 192 -3.94 12.48 5.84
CA ILE A 192 -4.98 13.44 5.42
C ILE A 192 -5.87 12.84 4.33
N SER A 193 -5.27 12.23 3.29
CA SER A 193 -6.03 11.59 2.21
C SER A 193 -6.95 10.49 2.74
N SER A 194 -6.46 9.67 3.68
CA SER A 194 -7.25 8.58 4.24
C SER A 194 -8.45 9.07 5.07
N ILE A 195 -8.30 10.18 5.81
CA ILE A 195 -9.41 10.78 6.56
C ILE A 195 -10.46 11.34 5.60
N LEU A 196 -10.02 11.99 4.52
CA LEU A 196 -10.92 12.51 3.48
C LEU A 196 -11.70 11.40 2.77
N ASP A 197 -11.05 10.27 2.45
CA ASP A 197 -11.73 9.10 1.87
C ASP A 197 -12.83 8.57 2.81
N SER A 198 -12.57 8.55 4.13
CA SER A 198 -13.56 8.13 5.14
C SER A 198 -14.71 9.14 5.31
N ALA A 199 -14.41 10.44 5.15
CA ALA A 199 -15.41 11.51 5.20
C ALA A 199 -16.36 11.48 3.99
N ASP A 200 -15.88 11.09 2.81
CA ASP A 200 -16.73 10.97 1.61
C ASP A 200 -17.74 9.81 1.69
N ASP A 201 -17.40 8.68 2.32
CA ASP A 201 -18.27 7.49 2.36
C ASP A 201 -19.48 7.65 3.31
N GLN A 202 -19.43 8.57 4.29
CA GLN A 202 -20.51 8.91 5.24
C GLN A 202 -21.19 7.73 5.97
N VAL A 203 -20.62 6.53 5.91
CA VAL A 203 -21.12 5.34 6.59
C VAL A 203 -20.30 5.10 7.84
N PHE A 204 -21.00 4.80 8.93
CA PHE A 204 -20.42 4.32 10.16
C PHE A 204 -20.09 2.83 10.03
N GLU A 205 -18.80 2.54 9.89
CA GLU A 205 -18.32 1.20 9.58
C GLU A 205 -17.91 0.43 10.85
N ILE A 206 -18.62 -0.67 11.10
CA ILE A 206 -18.40 -1.59 12.21
C ILE A 206 -17.68 -2.83 11.71
N ALA A 207 -16.42 -3.00 12.10
CA ALA A 207 -15.57 -4.08 11.62
C ALA A 207 -15.46 -5.21 12.65
N VAL A 208 -15.59 -6.46 12.20
CA VAL A 208 -15.43 -7.63 13.08
C VAL A 208 -14.06 -8.27 12.87
N PHE A 209 -13.23 -8.25 13.91
CA PHE A 209 -11.89 -8.82 13.96
C PHE A 209 -11.85 -10.07 14.84
N GLY A 210 -10.81 -10.88 14.67
CA GLY A 210 -10.60 -12.10 15.46
C GLY A 210 -10.05 -13.24 14.63
N ARG A 211 -9.61 -14.29 15.32
CA ARG A 211 -8.92 -15.43 14.71
C ARG A 211 -9.73 -16.17 13.67
N VAL A 212 -9.07 -16.90 12.78
CA VAL A 212 -9.79 -17.83 11.89
C VAL A 212 -10.59 -18.82 12.71
N SER A 213 -11.81 -19.10 12.26
CA SER A 213 -12.74 -19.98 12.96
C SER A 213 -13.21 -19.48 14.35
N SER A 214 -12.96 -18.21 14.69
CA SER A 214 -13.56 -17.58 15.89
C SER A 214 -15.06 -17.29 15.73
N GLY A 215 -15.61 -17.47 14.52
CA GLY A 215 -17.04 -17.32 14.23
C GLY A 215 -17.48 -15.95 13.74
N LYS A 216 -16.57 -15.13 13.17
CA LYS A 216 -16.89 -13.77 12.66
C LYS A 216 -17.99 -13.77 11.59
N SER A 217 -17.81 -14.54 10.52
CA SER A 217 -18.81 -14.64 9.45
C SER A 217 -20.12 -15.26 9.96
N SER A 218 -20.06 -16.21 10.90
CA SER A 218 -21.24 -16.77 11.57
C SER A 218 -21.98 -15.73 12.43
N LEU A 219 -21.25 -14.88 13.14
CA LEU A 219 -21.80 -13.80 13.94
C LEU A 219 -22.52 -12.79 13.04
N LEU A 220 -21.87 -12.38 11.94
CA LEU A 220 -22.45 -11.45 10.98
C LEU A 220 -23.69 -12.04 10.30
N ASN A 221 -23.68 -13.30 9.85
CA ASN A 221 -24.89 -13.95 9.34
C ASN A 221 -26.02 -13.98 10.39
N ALA A 222 -25.70 -14.24 11.66
CA ALA A 222 -26.68 -14.21 12.74
C ALA A 222 -27.26 -12.81 13.01
N ILE A 223 -26.46 -11.76 12.84
CA ILE A 223 -26.89 -10.34 12.91
C ILE A 223 -27.79 -10.00 11.72
N LEU A 224 -27.41 -10.39 10.50
CA LEU A 224 -28.20 -10.16 9.29
C LEU A 224 -29.51 -10.93 9.30
N GLY A 225 -29.54 -12.08 9.98
CA GLY A 225 -30.68 -13.00 10.00
C GLY A 225 -30.72 -13.96 8.81
N GLU A 226 -29.70 -13.95 7.95
CA GLU A 226 -29.56 -14.85 6.80
C GLU A 226 -28.10 -15.30 6.60
N ASP A 227 -27.93 -16.46 5.94
CA ASP A 227 -26.62 -17.05 5.64
C ASP A 227 -26.04 -16.48 4.34
N LEU A 228 -25.56 -15.24 4.41
CA LEU A 228 -24.96 -14.54 3.25
C LEU A 228 -23.46 -14.85 3.12
N LEU A 229 -22.70 -14.63 4.20
CA LEU A 229 -21.25 -14.80 4.20
C LEU A 229 -20.90 -16.29 4.19
N PRO A 230 -19.87 -16.71 3.43
CA PRO A 230 -19.43 -18.08 3.41
C PRO A 230 -18.89 -18.49 4.80
N VAL A 231 -19.40 -19.59 5.34
CA VAL A 231 -18.96 -20.16 6.62
C VAL A 231 -18.38 -21.55 6.37
N GLY A 232 -17.14 -21.79 6.80
CA GLY A 232 -16.46 -23.08 6.60
C GLY A 232 -15.10 -23.15 7.28
N VAL A 233 -14.52 -24.36 7.31
CA VAL A 233 -13.16 -24.62 7.82
C VAL A 233 -12.07 -24.27 6.80
N THR A 234 -12.45 -24.08 5.54
CA THR A 234 -11.56 -23.63 4.47
C THR A 234 -11.43 -22.10 4.50
N PRO A 235 -10.23 -21.54 4.25
CA PRO A 235 -10.02 -20.10 4.27
C PRO A 235 -10.97 -19.37 3.29
N VAL A 236 -11.68 -18.37 3.80
CA VAL A 236 -12.36 -17.34 2.99
C VAL A 236 -11.29 -16.35 2.54
N THR A 237 -11.38 -15.80 1.32
CA THR A 237 -10.33 -14.94 0.73
C THR A 237 -9.92 -13.80 1.67
N ALA A 238 -8.68 -13.31 1.50
CA ALA A 238 -8.09 -12.23 2.30
C ALA A 238 -8.68 -10.83 2.05
N LEU A 239 -9.87 -10.71 1.46
CA LEU A 239 -10.52 -9.42 1.18
C LEU A 239 -11.66 -9.18 2.18
N PRO A 240 -11.72 -7.98 2.80
CA PRO A 240 -12.85 -7.62 3.64
C PRO A 240 -14.13 -7.55 2.80
N ILE A 241 -15.21 -8.11 3.34
CA ILE A 241 -16.54 -8.07 2.72
C ILE A 241 -17.35 -7.00 3.45
N HIS A 242 -17.68 -5.93 2.74
CA HIS A 242 -18.50 -4.86 3.29
C HIS A 242 -19.96 -5.20 3.09
N ILE A 243 -20.77 -5.04 4.14
CA ILE A 243 -22.20 -5.28 4.15
C ILE A 243 -22.89 -3.95 4.42
N ARG A 244 -23.74 -3.50 3.50
CA ARG A 244 -24.40 -2.20 3.52
C ARG A 244 -25.90 -2.36 3.32
N TRP A 245 -26.68 -1.49 3.95
CA TRP A 245 -28.14 -1.47 3.74
C TRP A 245 -28.47 -1.06 2.30
N SER A 246 -29.51 -1.67 1.73
CA SER A 246 -30.06 -1.31 0.42
C SER A 246 -31.43 -1.96 0.24
N ASP A 247 -32.34 -1.29 -0.47
CA ASP A 247 -33.62 -1.87 -0.90
C ASP A 247 -33.45 -3.01 -1.91
N LYS A 248 -32.31 -3.03 -2.61
CA LYS A 248 -31.94 -4.06 -3.58
C LYS A 248 -30.94 -5.03 -2.98
N ARG A 249 -31.16 -6.31 -3.25
CA ARG A 249 -30.29 -7.42 -2.85
C ARG A 249 -29.29 -7.72 -3.96
N GLU A 250 -28.05 -7.26 -3.82
CA GLU A 250 -27.01 -7.34 -4.84
C GLU A 250 -25.62 -7.32 -4.23
N ILE A 251 -24.61 -7.80 -4.96
CA ILE A 251 -23.20 -7.63 -4.62
C ILE A 251 -22.50 -6.81 -5.70
N LEU A 252 -21.74 -5.81 -5.27
CA LEU A 252 -20.88 -5.00 -6.12
C LEU A 252 -19.43 -5.49 -5.96
N VAL A 253 -18.84 -5.96 -7.05
CA VAL A 253 -17.46 -6.46 -7.09
C VAL A 253 -16.62 -5.50 -7.93
N THR A 254 -15.58 -4.95 -7.31
CA THR A 254 -14.61 -4.05 -7.95
C THR A 254 -13.33 -4.82 -8.24
N PHE A 255 -12.69 -4.52 -9.37
CA PHE A 255 -11.45 -5.18 -9.82
C PHE A 255 -10.34 -4.16 -10.02
N VAL A 256 -9.08 -4.64 -10.06
CA VAL A 256 -7.92 -3.79 -10.39
C VAL A 256 -8.00 -3.26 -11.83
N ASP A 257 -8.33 -4.15 -12.78
CA ASP A 257 -8.15 -3.91 -14.22
C ASP A 257 -9.47 -3.89 -15.01
N LYS A 258 -10.62 -3.98 -14.35
CA LYS A 258 -11.94 -4.14 -14.98
C LYS A 258 -12.96 -3.20 -14.35
N ASN A 259 -13.99 -2.86 -15.13
CA ASN A 259 -15.14 -2.13 -14.61
C ASN A 259 -15.83 -2.93 -13.48
N PRO A 260 -16.35 -2.25 -12.44
CA PRO A 260 -17.13 -2.90 -11.40
C PRO A 260 -18.33 -3.65 -11.98
N ILE A 261 -18.66 -4.80 -11.40
CA ILE A 261 -19.84 -5.58 -11.78
C ILE A 261 -20.82 -5.65 -10.61
N VAL A 262 -22.11 -5.71 -10.95
CA VAL A 262 -23.17 -6.01 -10.00
C VAL A 262 -23.67 -7.42 -10.30
N CYS A 263 -23.72 -8.29 -9.29
CA CYS A 263 -24.20 -9.67 -9.41
C CYS A 263 -25.18 -10.01 -8.26
N PRO A 264 -25.95 -11.11 -8.38
CA PRO A 264 -26.78 -11.62 -7.30
C PRO A 264 -25.94 -12.01 -6.06
N PRO A 265 -26.45 -11.85 -4.83
CA PRO A 265 -25.73 -12.20 -3.60
C PRO A 265 -25.27 -13.66 -3.55
N GLU A 266 -25.97 -14.55 -4.24
CA GLU A 266 -25.61 -15.95 -4.35
C GLU A 266 -24.23 -16.12 -4.98
N ASP A 267 -23.78 -15.21 -5.85
CA ASP A 267 -22.47 -15.29 -6.49
C ASP A 267 -21.32 -14.84 -5.55
N LEU A 268 -21.61 -14.41 -4.33
CA LEU A 268 -20.59 -13.92 -3.38
C LEU A 268 -19.47 -14.94 -3.18
N PHE A 269 -19.81 -16.22 -3.06
CA PHE A 269 -18.82 -17.28 -2.86
C PHE A 269 -17.83 -17.39 -4.03
N LEU A 270 -18.23 -17.03 -5.26
CA LEU A 270 -17.38 -17.08 -6.46
C LEU A 270 -16.21 -16.10 -6.41
N TYR A 271 -16.34 -15.04 -5.61
CA TYR A 271 -15.35 -13.97 -5.51
C TYR A 271 -14.67 -13.95 -4.14
N ALA A 272 -15.39 -14.34 -3.09
CA ALA A 272 -14.96 -14.21 -1.71
C ALA A 272 -14.35 -15.50 -1.10
N THR A 273 -14.41 -16.66 -1.76
CA THR A 273 -13.84 -17.92 -1.20
C THR A 273 -12.57 -18.36 -1.94
N GLU A 274 -11.57 -18.86 -1.21
CA GLU A 274 -10.36 -19.42 -1.83
C GLU A 274 -10.69 -20.61 -2.75
N GLN A 275 -11.76 -21.34 -2.45
CA GLN A 275 -12.22 -22.47 -3.28
C GLN A 275 -12.60 -22.04 -4.70
N HIS A 276 -13.19 -20.86 -4.89
CA HIS A 276 -13.72 -20.42 -6.18
C HIS A 276 -12.96 -19.22 -6.80
N ASN A 277 -12.18 -18.51 -5.98
CA ASN A 277 -11.26 -17.45 -6.38
C ASN A 277 -9.88 -17.65 -5.71
N PRO A 278 -9.17 -18.74 -6.05
CA PRO A 278 -7.91 -19.06 -5.41
C PRO A 278 -6.89 -17.96 -5.64
N SER A 279 -6.18 -17.56 -4.58
CA SER A 279 -5.15 -16.51 -4.59
C SER A 279 -5.63 -15.19 -5.23
N ASN A 280 -6.93 -14.89 -5.11
CA ASN A 280 -7.57 -13.75 -5.76
C ASN A 280 -7.24 -13.62 -7.28
N SER A 281 -7.22 -14.76 -7.98
CA SER A 281 -6.96 -14.83 -9.44
C SER A 281 -7.91 -13.97 -10.29
N ARG A 282 -9.09 -13.64 -9.77
CA ARG A 282 -10.04 -12.72 -10.41
C ARG A 282 -9.68 -11.25 -10.22
N HIS A 283 -8.63 -10.92 -9.47
CA HIS A 283 -8.13 -9.56 -9.19
C HIS A 283 -9.18 -8.64 -8.57
N VAL A 284 -9.95 -9.18 -7.63
CA VAL A 284 -10.95 -8.42 -6.88
C VAL A 284 -10.23 -7.49 -5.90
N THR A 285 -10.64 -6.22 -5.86
CA THR A 285 -10.11 -5.23 -4.92
C THR A 285 -11.08 -4.89 -3.81
N ARG A 286 -12.38 -4.98 -4.08
CA ARG A 286 -13.43 -4.64 -3.11
C ARG A 286 -14.71 -5.41 -3.40
N ILE A 287 -15.36 -5.88 -2.33
CA ILE A 287 -16.66 -6.53 -2.38
C ILE A 287 -17.61 -5.78 -1.44
N ILE A 288 -18.75 -5.33 -1.97
CA ILE A 288 -19.84 -4.74 -1.18
C ILE A 288 -21.11 -5.56 -1.40
N ALA A 289 -21.58 -6.23 -0.36
CA ALA A 289 -22.91 -6.81 -0.30
C ALA A 289 -23.94 -5.78 0.15
N ARG A 290 -25.01 -5.64 -0.63
CA ARG A 290 -26.11 -4.72 -0.41
C ARG A 290 -27.40 -5.51 -0.21
N LEU A 291 -28.07 -5.31 0.91
CA LEU A 291 -29.28 -6.06 1.25
C LEU A 291 -30.18 -5.35 2.27
N PRO A 292 -31.49 -5.63 2.26
CA PRO A 292 -32.42 -5.14 3.27
C PRO A 292 -32.42 -6.10 4.47
N ALA A 293 -31.66 -5.77 5.52
CA ALA A 293 -31.65 -6.53 6.78
C ALA A 293 -32.12 -5.65 7.95
N HIS A 294 -32.98 -6.17 8.84
CA HIS A 294 -33.59 -5.40 9.93
C HIS A 294 -32.56 -4.78 10.90
N ARG A 295 -31.42 -5.45 11.12
CA ARG A 295 -30.34 -4.97 11.99
C ARG A 295 -29.29 -4.13 11.27
N LEU A 296 -29.49 -3.87 9.97
CA LEU A 296 -28.63 -3.06 9.13
C LEU A 296 -29.41 -1.79 8.74
N LEU A 297 -29.19 -0.68 9.44
CA LEU A 297 -29.87 0.59 9.11
C LEU A 297 -29.11 1.36 8.03
N GLU A 298 -29.80 2.27 7.36
CA GLU A 298 -29.19 3.20 6.42
C GLU A 298 -28.09 4.03 7.12
N GLY A 299 -26.92 4.14 6.49
CA GLY A 299 -25.77 4.83 7.08
C GLY A 299 -24.90 3.97 8.02
N VAL A 300 -25.21 2.68 8.18
CA VAL A 300 -24.37 1.70 8.89
C VAL A 300 -23.84 0.65 7.93
N GLY A 301 -22.58 0.28 8.13
CA GLY A 301 -21.94 -0.83 7.43
C GLY A 301 -21.33 -1.81 8.41
N PHE A 302 -21.44 -3.10 8.12
CA PHE A 302 -20.60 -4.10 8.77
C PHE A 302 -19.50 -4.54 7.82
N ALA A 303 -18.35 -4.89 8.37
CA ALA A 303 -17.29 -5.50 7.61
C ALA A 303 -16.87 -6.83 8.22
N ASP A 304 -16.95 -7.89 7.42
CA ASP A 304 -16.28 -9.14 7.75
C ASP A 304 -14.81 -8.98 7.38
N THR A 305 -13.94 -9.01 8.38
CA THR A 305 -12.49 -8.93 8.13
C THR A 305 -11.91 -10.34 8.04
N PRO A 306 -10.90 -10.57 7.18
CA PRO A 306 -10.18 -11.84 7.12
C PRO A 306 -9.67 -12.23 8.51
N GLY A 307 -9.75 -13.51 8.86
CA GLY A 307 -9.38 -13.96 10.20
C GLY A 307 -7.88 -13.85 10.50
N LEU A 308 -7.56 -13.45 11.74
CA LEU A 308 -6.20 -13.49 12.26
C LEU A 308 -5.75 -14.97 12.27
N GLY A 309 -4.78 -15.32 11.42
CA GLY A 309 -4.17 -16.66 11.42
C GLY A 309 -4.63 -17.64 10.33
N SER A 310 -5.14 -17.20 9.16
CA SER A 310 -5.45 -18.15 8.06
C SER A 310 -4.24 -18.76 7.38
N LEU A 311 -3.03 -18.23 7.60
CA LEU A 311 -1.71 -18.81 7.37
C LEU A 311 -0.70 -17.99 8.20
N ALA A 312 0.40 -18.61 8.65
CA ALA A 312 1.28 -18.11 9.70
C ALA A 312 1.76 -16.64 9.51
N THR A 313 1.89 -15.91 10.64
CA THR A 313 2.64 -14.64 10.82
C THR A 313 2.17 -13.36 10.10
N SER A 314 0.86 -13.11 9.94
CA SER A 314 0.42 -11.86 9.24
C SER A 314 -0.91 -11.22 9.67
N GLY A 315 -1.53 -11.64 10.78
CA GLY A 315 -2.84 -11.12 11.22
C GLY A 315 -2.88 -9.61 11.50
N ALA A 316 -1.79 -9.03 12.00
CA ALA A 316 -1.76 -7.63 12.43
C ALA A 316 -1.91 -6.61 11.30
N ALA A 317 -1.50 -6.91 10.06
CA ALA A 317 -1.55 -5.89 9.00
C ALA A 317 -2.78 -5.92 8.10
N LEU A 318 -3.48 -7.06 8.01
CA LEU A 318 -4.83 -7.06 7.43
C LEU A 318 -5.75 -6.23 8.32
N THR A 319 -5.62 -6.36 9.63
CA THR A 319 -6.26 -5.46 10.61
C THR A 319 -5.83 -4.01 10.40
N ARG A 320 -4.52 -3.71 10.36
CA ARG A 320 -4.01 -2.32 10.24
C ARG A 320 -4.33 -1.62 8.93
N ALA A 321 -4.28 -2.32 7.79
CA ALA A 321 -4.69 -1.77 6.50
C ALA A 321 -6.17 -1.36 6.48
N TYR A 322 -6.97 -1.95 7.37
CA TYR A 322 -8.40 -1.72 7.49
C TYR A 322 -8.79 -0.70 8.57
N LEU A 323 -7.92 -0.41 9.55
CA LEU A 323 -8.17 0.56 10.62
C LEU A 323 -8.63 1.94 10.10
N PRO A 324 -8.07 2.52 9.02
CA PRO A 324 -8.48 3.85 8.60
C PRO A 324 -9.95 3.93 8.18
N SER A 325 -10.51 2.83 7.67
CA SER A 325 -11.92 2.74 7.24
C SER A 325 -12.87 2.39 8.38
N CYS A 326 -12.36 1.78 9.47
CA CYS A 326 -13.14 1.35 10.62
C CYS A 326 -13.49 2.53 11.56
N ASP A 327 -14.73 2.57 12.05
CA ASP A 327 -15.22 3.55 13.03
C ASP A 327 -15.53 2.90 14.40
N LEU A 328 -15.79 1.59 14.42
CA LEU A 328 -15.98 0.76 15.62
C LEU A 328 -15.43 -0.64 15.36
N GLY A 329 -14.52 -1.11 16.21
CA GLY A 329 -13.99 -2.47 16.15
C GLY A 329 -14.72 -3.43 17.09
N ILE A 330 -15.10 -4.60 16.59
CA ILE A 330 -15.56 -5.73 17.40
C ILE A 330 -14.45 -6.78 17.38
N VAL A 331 -13.88 -7.12 18.54
CA VAL A 331 -12.87 -8.19 18.66
C VAL A 331 -13.55 -9.45 19.18
N LEU A 332 -13.59 -10.49 18.35
CA LEU A 332 -14.26 -11.75 18.62
C LEU A 332 -13.25 -12.83 19.02
N ILE A 333 -13.33 -13.23 20.29
CA ILE A 333 -12.50 -14.27 20.94
C ILE A 333 -13.34 -15.54 21.06
N ASP A 334 -12.77 -16.70 20.76
CA ASP A 334 -13.48 -17.99 20.84
C ASP A 334 -13.48 -18.50 22.29
N ALA A 335 -14.66 -18.81 22.85
CA ALA A 335 -14.82 -19.40 24.19
C ALA A 335 -14.04 -20.72 24.38
N GLY A 336 -13.85 -21.49 23.30
CA GLY A 336 -13.06 -22.71 23.34
C GLY A 336 -11.55 -22.50 23.31
N SER A 337 -11.09 -21.25 23.23
CA SER A 337 -9.68 -20.88 23.14
C SER A 337 -9.27 -19.95 24.28
N THR A 338 -7.98 -19.92 24.61
CA THR A 338 -7.44 -18.93 25.55
C THR A 338 -7.20 -17.60 24.86
N LEU A 339 -7.24 -16.50 25.62
CA LEU A 339 -6.85 -15.18 25.13
C LEU A 339 -5.40 -15.22 24.64
N THR A 340 -5.17 -14.79 23.40
CA THR A 340 -3.84 -14.84 22.78
C THR A 340 -3.23 -13.45 22.62
N ALA A 341 -1.90 -13.41 22.39
CA ALA A 341 -1.20 -12.15 22.15
C ALA A 341 -1.74 -11.40 20.91
N GLU A 342 -2.20 -12.13 19.88
CA GLU A 342 -2.80 -11.54 18.67
C GLU A 342 -4.12 -10.82 18.96
N ASP A 343 -4.97 -11.36 19.83
CA ASP A 343 -6.24 -10.74 20.21
C ASP A 343 -5.98 -9.41 20.91
N ILE A 344 -4.99 -9.38 21.78
CA ILE A 344 -4.62 -8.19 22.55
C ILE A 344 -3.95 -7.15 21.65
N GLN A 345 -3.07 -7.58 20.74
CA GLN A 345 -2.48 -6.69 19.76
C GLN A 345 -3.55 -6.04 18.87
N THR A 346 -4.62 -6.78 18.56
CA THR A 346 -5.75 -6.25 17.78
C THR A 346 -6.50 -5.17 18.55
N VAL A 347 -6.81 -5.41 19.84
CA VAL A 347 -7.44 -4.40 20.71
C VAL A 347 -6.56 -3.15 20.81
N TYR A 348 -5.27 -3.35 21.06
CA TYR A 348 -4.30 -2.26 21.15
C TYR A 348 -4.20 -1.46 19.83
N SER A 349 -4.17 -2.14 18.68
CA SER A 349 -4.11 -1.49 17.36
C SER A 349 -5.34 -0.62 17.09
N LEU A 350 -6.53 -1.08 17.49
CA LEU A 350 -7.77 -0.29 17.37
C LEU A 350 -7.73 0.92 18.30
N GLN A 351 -7.32 0.73 19.55
CA GLN A 351 -7.18 1.81 20.53
C GLN A 351 -6.21 2.90 20.06
N SER A 352 -5.02 2.52 19.58
CA SER A 352 -4.00 3.46 19.09
C SER A 352 -4.44 4.21 17.84
N ALA A 353 -5.36 3.66 17.05
CA ALA A 353 -5.99 4.35 15.92
C ALA A 353 -7.16 5.26 16.34
N GLY A 354 -7.43 5.40 17.64
CA GLY A 354 -8.57 6.17 18.17
C GLY A 354 -9.93 5.51 17.92
N ILE A 355 -9.94 4.20 17.63
CA ILE A 355 -11.14 3.45 17.30
C ILE A 355 -11.66 2.75 18.56
N PRO A 356 -12.92 2.99 18.96
CA PRO A 356 -13.52 2.32 20.10
C PRO A 356 -13.66 0.82 19.83
N VAL A 357 -13.55 0.02 20.88
CA VAL A 357 -13.50 -1.44 20.80
C VAL A 357 -14.62 -2.07 21.63
N GLN A 358 -15.26 -3.09 21.06
CA GLN A 358 -16.21 -3.98 21.73
C GLN A 358 -15.62 -5.39 21.76
N ILE A 359 -15.63 -6.04 22.93
CA ILE A 359 -15.03 -7.36 23.10
C ILE A 359 -16.11 -8.40 23.26
N LEU A 360 -16.07 -9.40 22.39
CA LEU A 360 -17.04 -10.49 22.34
C LEU A 360 -16.37 -11.84 22.53
N VAL A 361 -17.00 -12.69 23.32
CA VAL A 361 -16.65 -14.11 23.45
C VAL A 361 -17.70 -14.93 22.69
N SER A 362 -17.29 -15.54 21.58
CA SER A 362 -18.15 -16.38 20.74
C SER A 362 -18.30 -17.79 21.32
N LYS A 363 -19.31 -18.53 20.83
CA LYS A 363 -19.62 -19.92 21.26
C LYS A 363 -19.90 -20.00 22.77
N GLY A 364 -20.56 -18.98 23.33
CA GLY A 364 -20.94 -18.95 24.74
C GLY A 364 -21.87 -20.11 25.16
N ASP A 365 -22.49 -20.81 24.20
CA ASP A 365 -23.25 -22.03 24.45
C ASP A 365 -22.40 -23.20 25.00
N LEU A 366 -21.08 -23.10 24.94
CA LEU A 366 -20.15 -24.11 25.48
C LEU A 366 -19.82 -23.92 26.97
N LEU A 367 -20.21 -22.79 27.57
CA LEU A 367 -19.80 -22.41 28.91
C LEU A 367 -20.99 -22.48 29.87
N SER A 368 -20.74 -22.93 31.10
CA SER A 368 -21.66 -22.73 32.22
C SER A 368 -21.66 -21.26 32.69
N ASP A 369 -22.65 -20.87 33.51
CA ASP A 369 -22.75 -19.50 34.03
C ASP A 369 -21.53 -19.08 34.87
N GLU A 370 -20.91 -20.02 35.60
CA GLU A 370 -19.75 -19.75 36.44
C GLU A 370 -18.46 -19.62 35.62
N GLU A 371 -18.27 -20.51 34.63
CA GLU A 371 -17.17 -20.44 33.67
C GLU A 371 -17.25 -19.16 32.83
N SER A 372 -18.45 -18.78 32.40
CA SER A 372 -18.71 -17.57 31.63
C SER A 372 -18.27 -16.31 32.37
N ARG A 373 -18.63 -16.17 33.66
CA ARG A 373 -18.19 -15.03 34.48
C ARG A 373 -16.68 -15.02 34.65
N SER A 374 -16.11 -16.15 35.01
CA SER A 374 -14.66 -16.29 35.24
C SER A 374 -13.84 -15.96 33.98
N LEU A 375 -14.29 -16.41 32.80
CA LEU A 375 -13.61 -16.13 31.54
C LEU A 375 -13.72 -14.64 31.15
N CYS A 376 -14.89 -14.01 31.32
CA CYS A 376 -15.05 -12.59 31.03
C CYS A 376 -14.20 -11.70 31.94
N GLU A 377 -14.15 -12.01 33.25
CA GLU A 377 -13.30 -11.32 34.21
C GLU A 377 -11.82 -11.50 33.87
N TYR A 378 -11.41 -12.73 33.52
CA TYR A 378 -10.05 -13.02 33.07
C TYR A 378 -9.67 -12.20 31.83
N ILE A 379 -10.49 -12.22 30.78
CA ILE A 379 -10.21 -11.48 29.53
C ILE A 379 -10.16 -9.97 29.81
N SER A 380 -11.14 -9.43 30.54
CA SER A 380 -11.16 -8.00 30.88
C SER A 380 -9.91 -7.58 31.66
N SER A 381 -9.51 -8.36 32.66
CA SER A 381 -8.32 -8.06 33.47
C SER A 381 -7.03 -8.07 32.65
N GLN A 382 -6.83 -9.08 31.78
CA GLN A 382 -5.64 -9.19 30.94
C GLN A 382 -5.53 -8.06 29.93
N ILE A 383 -6.65 -7.62 29.37
CA ILE A 383 -6.68 -6.51 28.42
C ILE A 383 -6.44 -5.19 29.15
N THR A 384 -7.08 -4.98 30.30
CA THR A 384 -6.88 -3.78 31.13
C THR A 384 -5.41 -3.60 31.50
N VAL A 385 -4.72 -4.67 31.91
CA VAL A 385 -3.28 -4.63 32.28
C VAL A 385 -2.39 -4.16 31.12
N ARG A 386 -2.75 -4.48 29.87
CA ARG A 386 -1.91 -4.19 28.69
C ARG A 386 -2.33 -2.92 27.93
N CYS A 387 -3.61 -2.56 27.99
CA CYS A 387 -4.19 -1.45 27.23
C CYS A 387 -4.53 -0.23 28.11
N ASP A 388 -4.37 -0.34 29.44
CA ASP A 388 -4.72 0.68 30.44
C ASP A 388 -6.18 1.19 30.36
N VAL A 389 -7.05 0.38 29.77
CA VAL A 389 -8.47 0.68 29.57
C VAL A 389 -9.29 -0.57 29.87
N HIS A 390 -10.32 -0.40 30.71
CA HIS A 390 -11.27 -1.46 30.99
C HIS A 390 -12.32 -1.56 29.89
N TYR A 391 -12.37 -2.71 29.22
CA TYR A 391 -13.37 -3.00 28.19
C TYR A 391 -14.41 -4.00 28.72
N PRO A 392 -15.72 -3.70 28.59
CA PRO A 392 -16.76 -4.69 28.81
C PRO A 392 -16.59 -5.89 27.87
N VAL A 393 -16.67 -7.10 28.43
CA VAL A 393 -16.62 -8.35 27.67
C VAL A 393 -18.01 -8.97 27.67
N HIS A 394 -18.54 -9.27 26.49
CA HIS A 394 -19.88 -9.84 26.33
C HIS A 394 -19.82 -11.25 25.71
N LEU A 395 -20.62 -12.17 26.24
CA LEU A 395 -20.81 -13.48 25.60
C LEU A 395 -21.84 -13.40 24.48
N VAL A 396 -21.57 -14.11 23.38
CA VAL A 396 -22.48 -14.26 22.26
C VAL A 396 -22.49 -15.71 21.77
N SER A 397 -23.65 -16.15 21.29
CA SER A 397 -23.78 -17.44 20.60
C SER A 397 -24.69 -17.31 19.38
N THR A 398 -24.30 -17.98 18.31
CA THR A 398 -25.10 -18.10 17.07
C THR A 398 -26.03 -19.32 17.11
N ARG A 399 -25.93 -20.18 18.14
CA ARG A 399 -26.84 -21.32 18.32
C ARG A 399 -28.23 -20.82 18.71
N LYS A 400 -29.27 -21.43 18.12
CA LYS A 400 -30.67 -21.08 18.40
C LYS A 400 -31.03 -21.13 19.89
N SER A 401 -30.47 -22.06 20.65
CA SER A 401 -30.73 -22.20 22.09
C SER A 401 -30.23 -21.01 22.92
N HIS A 402 -29.16 -20.34 22.48
CA HIS A 402 -28.50 -19.26 23.22
C HIS A 402 -28.48 -17.93 22.44
N ARG A 403 -29.32 -17.80 21.40
CA ARG A 403 -29.39 -16.60 20.55
C ARG A 403 -29.72 -15.33 21.32
N HIS A 404 -30.44 -15.46 22.44
CA HIS A 404 -30.77 -14.37 23.35
C HIS A 404 -29.53 -13.58 23.84
N LEU A 405 -28.36 -14.22 23.95
CA LEU A 405 -27.10 -13.55 24.33
C LEU A 405 -26.68 -12.53 23.27
N LEU A 406 -26.72 -12.94 22.00
CA LEU A 406 -26.41 -12.07 20.86
C LEU A 406 -27.44 -10.96 20.72
N ASP A 407 -28.72 -11.27 20.90
CA ASP A 407 -29.81 -10.30 20.80
C ASP A 407 -29.70 -9.23 21.89
N THR A 408 -29.45 -9.65 23.14
CA THR A 408 -29.26 -8.74 24.28
C THR A 408 -28.07 -7.81 24.05
N TRP A 409 -26.92 -8.34 23.64
CA TRP A 409 -25.73 -7.52 23.35
C TRP A 409 -26.00 -6.53 22.21
N PHE A 410 -26.63 -6.99 21.12
CA PHE A 410 -26.90 -6.12 19.98
C PHE A 410 -27.84 -4.98 20.39
N GLU A 411 -28.90 -5.26 21.14
CA GLU A 411 -29.85 -4.26 21.61
C GLU A 411 -29.24 -3.28 22.62
N SER A 412 -28.37 -3.73 23.52
CA SER A 412 -27.77 -2.88 24.54
C SER A 412 -26.57 -2.07 24.07
N ALA A 413 -25.73 -2.65 23.20
CA ALA A 413 -24.42 -2.09 22.85
C ALA A 413 -24.36 -1.51 21.43
N ILE A 414 -25.01 -2.15 20.45
CA ILE A 414 -24.89 -1.76 19.03
C ILE A 414 -26.06 -0.90 18.58
N LEU A 415 -27.29 -1.29 18.89
CA LEU A 415 -28.50 -0.61 18.44
C LEU A 415 -28.53 0.90 18.82
N PRO A 416 -28.07 1.33 20.01
CA PRO A 416 -27.97 2.77 20.32
C PRO A 416 -26.99 3.50 19.40
N LEU A 417 -25.85 2.89 19.08
CA LEU A 417 -24.82 3.48 18.21
C LEU A 417 -25.29 3.56 16.75
N VAL A 418 -26.02 2.54 16.30
CA VAL A 418 -26.57 2.45 14.94
C VAL A 418 -27.68 3.48 14.71
N LYS A 419 -28.49 3.79 15.74
CA LYS A 419 -29.55 4.82 15.64
C LYS A 419 -29.00 6.22 15.40
N ASP A 420 -27.82 6.51 15.96
CA ASP A 420 -27.13 7.80 15.82
C ASP A 420 -25.87 7.68 14.92
N ALA A 421 -25.90 6.80 13.93
CA ALA A 421 -24.73 6.45 13.11
C ALA A 421 -24.00 7.65 12.49
N ARG A 422 -24.74 8.68 12.06
CA ARG A 422 -24.16 9.93 11.53
C ARG A 422 -23.34 10.69 12.59
N ASP A 423 -23.86 10.79 13.79
CA ASP A 423 -23.14 11.42 14.91
C ASP A 423 -21.93 10.59 15.32
N MET A 424 -22.07 9.25 15.32
CA MET A 424 -20.96 8.35 15.61
C MET A 424 -19.84 8.46 14.56
N LYS A 425 -20.20 8.58 13.28
CA LYS A 425 -19.25 8.82 12.19
C LYS A 425 -18.52 10.15 12.38
N THR A 426 -19.24 11.20 12.74
CA THR A 426 -18.67 12.52 13.01
C THR A 426 -17.65 12.46 14.16
N ARG A 427 -18.00 11.81 15.28
CA ARG A 427 -17.08 11.59 16.40
C ARG A 427 -15.87 10.74 16.03
N SER A 428 -16.03 9.76 15.14
CA SER A 428 -14.91 8.97 14.60
C SER A 428 -13.92 9.85 13.84
N LEU A 429 -14.42 10.70 12.94
CA LEU A 429 -13.60 11.65 12.18
C LEU A 429 -12.89 12.64 13.12
N GLN A 430 -13.59 13.21 14.11
CA GLN A 430 -13.01 14.10 15.12
C GLN A 430 -11.80 13.48 15.83
N ARG A 431 -11.92 12.23 16.28
CA ARG A 431 -10.81 11.52 16.94
C ARG A 431 -9.62 11.33 16.01
N LYS A 432 -9.86 10.91 14.77
CA LYS A 432 -8.81 10.71 13.76
C LYS A 432 -8.10 12.03 13.41
N ILE A 433 -8.85 13.12 13.27
CA ILE A 433 -8.32 14.46 13.02
C ILE A 433 -7.51 14.96 14.24
N GLY A 434 -7.98 14.70 15.46
CA GLY A 434 -7.28 15.05 16.70
C GLY A 434 -5.92 14.36 16.82
N LEU A 435 -5.85 13.05 16.56
CA LEU A 435 -4.57 12.31 16.56
C LEU A 435 -3.60 12.82 15.50
N LEU A 436 -4.10 13.11 14.29
CA LEU A 436 -3.28 13.72 13.25
C LEU A 436 -2.77 15.10 13.67
N TRP A 437 -3.61 15.92 14.29
CA TRP A 437 -3.23 17.23 14.80
C TRP A 437 -2.13 17.13 15.85
N GLU A 438 -2.22 16.19 16.80
CA GLU A 438 -1.19 15.96 17.81
C GLU A 438 0.14 15.56 17.17
N ALA A 439 0.12 14.68 16.17
CA ALA A 439 1.33 14.28 15.44
C ALA A 439 1.97 15.46 14.69
N VAL A 440 1.15 16.31 14.04
CA VAL A 440 1.62 17.52 13.34
C VAL A 440 2.14 18.56 14.33
N GLN A 441 1.46 18.77 15.46
CA GLN A 441 1.91 19.67 16.53
C GLN A 441 3.24 19.22 17.12
N HIS A 442 3.41 17.91 17.36
CA HIS A 442 4.69 17.37 17.80
C HIS A 442 5.79 17.71 16.79
N ALA A 443 5.55 17.46 15.51
CA ALA A 443 6.50 17.75 14.44
C ALA A 443 6.87 19.24 14.35
N LEU A 444 5.91 20.15 14.50
CA LEU A 444 6.14 21.60 14.50
C LEU A 444 6.88 22.07 15.77
N SER A 445 6.53 21.51 16.93
CA SER A 445 7.19 21.85 18.19
C SER A 445 8.66 21.45 18.25
N GLU A 446 9.06 20.42 17.48
CA GLU A 446 10.47 20.06 17.31
C GLU A 446 11.26 21.09 16.48
N GLU A 447 10.60 21.84 15.59
CA GLU A 447 11.25 22.93 14.84
C GLU A 447 11.42 24.19 15.69
N GLU A 448 10.53 24.43 16.66
CA GLU A 448 10.53 25.64 17.49
C GLU A 448 11.37 25.54 18.77
N LYS A 449 11.77 24.34 19.20
CA LYS A 449 12.64 24.17 20.38
C LYS A 449 14.03 24.79 20.14
N ASP A 450 14.47 25.63 21.08
CA ASP A 450 15.87 26.05 21.18
C ASP A 450 16.75 24.78 21.15
N PRO A 451 17.83 24.75 20.36
CA PRO A 451 18.64 23.55 20.26
C PRO A 451 19.25 23.20 21.61
N GLU A 452 18.72 22.19 22.28
CA GLU A 452 19.52 21.42 23.21
C GLU A 452 20.63 20.79 22.36
N LEU A 453 21.87 21.27 22.55
CA LEU A 453 23.06 20.73 21.90
C LEU A 453 23.04 19.21 22.04
N LEU A 454 22.91 18.53 20.91
CA LEU A 454 22.97 17.07 20.89
C LEU A 454 24.36 16.67 21.40
N THR A 455 24.40 15.69 22.30
CA THR A 455 25.69 15.08 22.65
C THR A 455 26.28 14.46 21.38
N PRO A 456 27.61 14.49 21.20
CA PRO A 456 28.25 13.84 20.06
C PRO A 456 27.87 12.37 19.90
N GLU A 457 27.59 11.69 21.02
CA GLU A 457 27.11 10.30 21.06
C GLU A 457 25.70 10.16 20.47
N HIS A 458 24.73 11.01 20.85
CA HIS A 458 23.39 11.00 20.27
C HIS A 458 23.39 11.42 18.79
N GLU A 459 24.24 12.37 18.39
CA GLU A 459 24.38 12.75 16.97
C GLU A 459 24.91 11.57 16.12
N LEU A 460 25.90 10.83 16.62
CA LEU A 460 26.40 9.60 16.00
C LEU A 460 25.33 8.52 15.90
N GLU A 461 24.51 8.35 16.94
CA GLU A 461 23.41 7.39 16.92
C GLU A 461 22.33 7.77 15.89
N LEU A 462 21.94 9.04 15.81
CA LEU A 462 20.99 9.57 14.82
C LEU A 462 21.50 9.36 13.39
N LEU A 463 22.77 9.69 13.11
CA LEU A 463 23.41 9.45 11.80
C LEU A 463 23.48 7.94 11.47
N SER A 464 23.69 7.08 12.48
CA SER A 464 23.69 5.63 12.28
C SER A 464 22.31 5.10 11.87
N VAL A 465 21.25 5.66 12.47
CA VAL A 465 19.86 5.31 12.16
C VAL A 465 19.45 5.86 10.81
N GLU A 466 19.82 7.10 10.47
CA GLU A 466 19.61 7.67 9.13
C GLU A 466 20.26 6.79 8.05
N THR A 467 21.51 6.37 8.28
CA THR A 467 22.22 5.46 7.36
C THR A 467 21.51 4.12 7.22
N ALA A 468 21.00 3.55 8.33
CA ALA A 468 20.22 2.32 8.30
C ALA A 468 18.90 2.48 7.54
N LEU A 469 18.19 3.60 7.73
CA LEU A 469 16.96 3.93 7.00
C LEU A 469 17.23 4.02 5.49
N ARG A 470 18.34 4.65 5.09
CA ARG A 470 18.76 4.71 3.68
C ARG A 470 19.14 3.35 3.11
N ASN A 471 19.83 2.52 3.89
CA ASN A 471 20.21 1.17 3.47
C ASN A 471 18.98 0.26 3.30
N GLY A 472 17.90 0.48 4.05
CA GLY A 472 16.63 -0.23 3.83
C GLY A 472 16.10 -0.06 2.41
N SER A 473 16.13 1.16 1.85
CA SER A 473 15.73 1.41 0.46
C SER A 473 16.63 0.71 -0.56
N ALA A 474 17.91 0.50 -0.22
CA ALA A 474 18.84 -0.28 -1.03
C ALA A 474 18.49 -1.78 -1.03
N HIS A 475 18.20 -2.35 0.15
CA HIS A 475 17.82 -3.75 0.30
C HIS A 475 16.52 -4.09 -0.42
N ILE A 476 15.56 -3.16 -0.46
CA ILE A 476 14.31 -3.29 -1.24
C ILE A 476 14.64 -3.47 -2.72
N GLU A 477 15.47 -2.61 -3.28
CA GLU A 477 15.82 -2.63 -4.71
C GLU A 477 16.67 -3.86 -5.07
N GLU A 478 17.60 -4.26 -4.21
CA GLU A 478 18.38 -5.49 -4.35
C GLU A 478 17.46 -6.72 -4.38
N THR A 479 16.56 -6.82 -3.40
CA THR A 479 15.60 -7.92 -3.31
C THR A 479 14.65 -7.91 -4.49
N ARG A 480 14.21 -6.74 -4.97
CA ARG A 480 13.39 -6.61 -6.18
C ARG A 480 14.08 -7.19 -7.39
N ASN A 481 15.34 -6.85 -7.62
CA ASN A 481 16.10 -7.37 -8.75
C ASN A 481 16.30 -8.89 -8.65
N TYR A 482 16.65 -9.39 -7.46
CA TYR A 482 16.80 -10.83 -7.22
C TYR A 482 15.48 -11.59 -7.44
N ALA A 483 14.41 -11.18 -6.76
CA ALA A 483 13.13 -11.87 -6.76
C ALA A 483 12.51 -11.90 -8.17
N LEU A 484 12.54 -10.78 -8.89
CA LEU A 484 12.04 -10.72 -10.27
C LEU A 484 12.89 -11.56 -11.24
N HIS A 485 14.21 -11.58 -11.06
CA HIS A 485 15.09 -12.43 -11.86
C HIS A 485 14.79 -13.92 -11.62
N GLN A 486 14.69 -14.33 -10.35
CA GLN A 486 14.35 -15.71 -9.99
C GLN A 486 12.98 -16.11 -10.52
N SER A 487 11.92 -15.33 -10.23
CA SER A 487 10.58 -15.58 -10.75
C SER A 487 10.54 -15.65 -12.28
N ARG A 488 11.34 -14.83 -12.99
CA ARG A 488 11.44 -14.86 -14.46
C ARG A 488 12.30 -16.00 -15.01
N ASN A 489 13.01 -16.76 -14.19
CA ASN A 489 13.81 -17.90 -14.66
C ASN A 489 13.33 -19.25 -14.13
N LEU A 490 12.29 -19.27 -13.28
CA LEU A 490 11.64 -20.50 -12.83
C LEU A 490 11.27 -21.43 -14.00
N PHE A 491 11.44 -22.73 -13.74
CA PHE A 491 11.09 -23.83 -14.65
C PHE A 491 11.86 -23.82 -15.97
N SER A 492 13.04 -23.17 -16.01
CA SER A 492 13.92 -23.19 -17.19
C SER A 492 14.51 -24.57 -17.45
N ASP A 493 14.79 -25.33 -16.39
CA ASP A 493 15.18 -26.73 -16.45
C ASP A 493 14.16 -27.60 -15.73
N LEU A 494 13.54 -28.53 -16.45
CA LEU A 494 12.57 -29.48 -15.90
C LEU A 494 13.19 -30.86 -15.63
N SER A 495 14.48 -31.04 -15.89
CA SER A 495 15.19 -32.31 -15.69
C SER A 495 14.99 -32.89 -14.29
N PRO A 496 15.10 -32.10 -13.20
CA PRO A 496 14.88 -32.60 -11.84
C PRO A 496 13.45 -33.13 -11.63
N LEU A 497 12.45 -32.41 -12.15
CA LEU A 497 11.04 -32.82 -12.08
C LEU A 497 10.80 -34.14 -12.81
N TRP A 498 11.38 -34.32 -14.01
CA TRP A 498 11.24 -35.56 -14.76
C TRP A 498 11.87 -36.77 -14.04
N GLU A 499 12.98 -36.55 -13.34
CA GLU A 499 13.67 -37.60 -12.58
C GLU A 499 12.85 -38.04 -11.37
N MET A 500 12.40 -37.09 -10.56
CA MET A 500 11.55 -37.33 -9.39
C MET A 500 10.27 -38.09 -9.75
N MET A 501 9.51 -37.61 -10.75
CA MET A 501 8.28 -38.29 -11.18
C MET A 501 8.54 -39.71 -11.70
N THR A 502 9.65 -39.93 -12.42
CA THR A 502 9.99 -41.26 -12.93
C THR A 502 10.26 -42.23 -11.78
N GLU A 503 10.97 -41.78 -10.74
CA GLU A 503 11.29 -42.60 -9.58
C GLU A 503 10.05 -42.95 -8.76
N HIS A 504 9.19 -41.97 -8.45
CA HIS A 504 7.95 -42.20 -7.69
C HIS A 504 6.96 -43.10 -8.44
N VAL A 505 6.84 -42.95 -9.76
CA VAL A 505 6.01 -43.84 -10.59
C VAL A 505 6.52 -45.29 -10.52
N ILE A 506 7.83 -45.52 -10.60
CA ILE A 506 8.42 -46.87 -10.51
C ILE A 506 8.18 -47.50 -9.12
N GLN A 507 8.27 -46.70 -8.05
CA GLN A 507 8.03 -47.19 -6.70
C GLN A 507 6.57 -47.63 -6.50
N SER A 508 5.61 -46.87 -7.04
CA SER A 508 4.18 -47.18 -6.94
C SER A 508 3.75 -48.45 -7.71
N MET A 509 4.49 -48.83 -8.75
CA MET A 509 4.19 -50.01 -9.57
C MET A 509 4.40 -51.36 -8.86
N ASN A 510 4.93 -51.35 -7.64
CA ASN A 510 5.05 -52.54 -6.81
C ASN A 510 3.79 -52.80 -5.93
N GLY A 511 2.75 -51.95 -6.01
CA GLY A 511 1.48 -52.06 -5.27
C GLY A 511 0.27 -52.44 -6.14
N THR A 512 -0.78 -52.98 -5.50
CA THR A 512 -1.94 -53.66 -6.14
C THR A 512 -3.04 -52.76 -6.73
N ASP A 513 -3.04 -51.42 -6.55
CA ASP A 513 -4.05 -50.47 -7.07
C ASP A 513 -3.43 -49.37 -7.97
N ALA A 514 -2.90 -49.78 -9.12
CA ALA A 514 -1.84 -49.05 -9.83
C ALA A 514 -2.23 -47.84 -10.71
N GLN A 515 -3.51 -47.51 -10.94
CA GLN A 515 -3.89 -46.43 -11.88
C GLN A 515 -4.38 -45.13 -11.22
N GLY A 516 -5.09 -45.22 -10.10
CA GLY A 516 -5.54 -44.04 -9.34
C GLY A 516 -4.41 -43.37 -8.57
N GLU A 517 -3.52 -44.18 -7.97
CA GLU A 517 -2.40 -43.71 -7.14
C GLU A 517 -1.33 -42.95 -7.96
N VAL A 518 -1.05 -43.40 -9.19
CA VAL A 518 -0.04 -42.79 -10.07
C VAL A 518 -0.42 -41.36 -10.46
N HIS A 519 -1.71 -41.08 -10.64
CA HIS A 519 -2.20 -39.76 -11.03
C HIS A 519 -2.03 -38.73 -9.90
N SER A 520 -2.41 -39.10 -8.67
CA SER A 520 -2.20 -38.26 -7.49
C SER A 520 -0.72 -38.03 -7.22
N LEU A 521 0.12 -39.07 -7.34
CA LEU A 521 1.57 -38.97 -7.15
C LEU A 521 2.21 -37.95 -8.11
N ILE A 522 1.91 -38.04 -9.41
CA ILE A 522 2.45 -37.09 -10.40
C ILE A 522 1.97 -35.66 -10.10
N ARG A 523 0.71 -35.50 -9.68
CA ARG A 523 0.18 -34.19 -9.31
C ARG A 523 0.94 -33.61 -8.11
N ASP A 524 1.12 -34.39 -7.07
CA ASP A 524 1.80 -33.99 -5.84
C ASP A 524 3.28 -33.67 -6.10
N ASP A 525 3.95 -34.43 -6.97
CA ASP A 525 5.33 -34.18 -7.40
C ASP A 525 5.47 -32.83 -8.12
N ILE A 526 4.55 -32.52 -9.03
CA ILE A 526 4.56 -31.24 -9.74
C ILE A 526 4.32 -30.08 -8.76
N VAL A 527 3.34 -30.22 -7.86
CA VAL A 527 3.02 -29.19 -6.86
C VAL A 527 4.19 -28.98 -5.88
N GLY A 528 4.79 -30.08 -5.41
CA GLY A 528 5.94 -30.06 -4.52
C GLY A 528 7.17 -29.42 -5.17
N TYR A 529 7.45 -29.76 -6.42
CA TYR A 529 8.53 -29.13 -7.18
C TYR A 529 8.33 -27.62 -7.36
N VAL A 530 7.11 -27.20 -7.72
CA VAL A 530 6.81 -25.76 -7.85
C VAL A 530 6.95 -25.05 -6.51
N HIS A 531 6.50 -25.66 -5.41
CA HIS A 531 6.67 -25.10 -4.08
C HIS A 531 8.16 -24.90 -3.73
N GLN A 532 8.98 -25.94 -3.95
CA GLN A 532 10.42 -25.91 -3.69
C GLN A 532 11.15 -24.83 -4.51
N GLU A 533 10.82 -24.71 -5.80
CA GLU A 533 11.43 -23.71 -6.69
C GLU A 533 11.06 -22.27 -6.29
N ASN A 534 9.90 -22.07 -5.64
CA ASN A 534 9.46 -20.75 -5.20
C ASN A 534 9.99 -20.33 -3.82
N THR A 535 10.36 -21.29 -2.96
CA THR A 535 10.86 -21.03 -1.59
C THR A 535 11.94 -19.94 -1.53
N PRO A 536 12.97 -19.90 -2.41
CA PRO A 536 13.99 -18.87 -2.36
C PRO A 536 13.47 -17.44 -2.55
N VAL A 537 12.42 -17.25 -3.37
CA VAL A 537 11.79 -15.94 -3.58
C VAL A 537 11.04 -15.51 -2.32
N GLN A 538 10.27 -16.43 -1.73
CA GLN A 538 9.51 -16.18 -0.52
C GLN A 538 10.44 -15.86 0.67
N ASP A 539 11.47 -16.66 0.88
CA ASP A 539 12.44 -16.48 1.96
C ASP A 539 13.15 -15.12 1.85
N LYS A 540 13.53 -14.73 0.64
CA LYS A 540 14.18 -13.43 0.41
C LYS A 540 13.27 -12.25 0.74
N LEU A 541 11.98 -12.34 0.42
CA LEU A 541 11.00 -11.31 0.78
C LEU A 541 10.79 -11.23 2.29
N ILE A 542 10.71 -12.38 2.98
CA ILE A 542 10.57 -12.44 4.44
C ILE A 542 11.81 -11.85 5.11
N GLU A 543 13.00 -12.20 4.63
CA GLU A 543 14.27 -11.65 5.10
C GLU A 543 14.28 -10.12 4.98
N LEU A 544 13.94 -9.59 3.80
CA LEU A 544 13.84 -8.15 3.56
C LEU A 544 12.90 -7.48 4.58
N ALA A 545 11.68 -7.97 4.69
CA ALA A 545 10.69 -7.39 5.60
C ALA A 545 11.19 -7.35 7.05
N SER A 546 11.82 -8.44 7.51
CA SER A 546 12.43 -8.53 8.84
C SER A 546 13.50 -7.48 9.09
N GLN A 547 14.36 -7.27 8.09
CA GLN A 547 15.45 -6.29 8.16
C GLN A 547 14.90 -4.87 8.25
N LEU A 548 13.89 -4.57 7.44
CA LEU A 548 13.24 -3.25 7.44
C LEU A 548 12.48 -2.99 8.74
N ASP A 549 11.77 -3.98 9.30
CA ASP A 549 11.08 -3.85 10.60
C ASP A 549 12.07 -3.52 11.72
N LEU A 550 13.22 -4.21 11.75
CA LEU A 550 14.27 -3.96 12.75
C LEU A 550 14.82 -2.54 12.64
N ILE A 551 15.00 -2.04 11.41
CA ILE A 551 15.43 -0.65 11.18
C ILE A 551 14.39 0.33 11.73
N LEU A 552 13.10 0.11 11.45
CA LEU A 552 12.02 0.96 11.93
C LEU A 552 11.90 0.93 13.45
N GLU A 553 12.00 -0.24 14.09
CA GLU A 553 11.95 -0.41 15.55
C GLU A 553 13.10 0.28 16.28
N LYS A 554 14.30 0.25 15.69
CA LYS A 554 15.45 1.03 16.18
C LYS A 554 15.21 2.54 16.02
N SER A 555 14.66 2.95 14.87
CA SER A 555 14.45 4.37 14.50
C SER A 555 13.45 5.06 15.41
N ALA A 556 12.21 4.57 15.41
CA ALA A 556 11.76 3.81 16.55
C ALA A 556 12.19 4.40 17.89
N THR A 557 12.72 3.51 18.71
CA THR A 557 13.26 3.72 20.06
C THR A 557 14.05 5.02 20.24
N LEU A 558 14.85 5.41 19.25
CA LEU A 558 15.68 6.61 19.30
C LEU A 558 14.87 7.91 19.14
N LEU A 559 13.83 7.91 18.29
CA LEU A 559 13.01 9.08 17.97
C LEU A 559 11.50 8.75 18.12
N PRO A 560 10.95 8.80 19.34
CA PRO A 560 9.52 8.56 19.57
C PRO A 560 8.68 9.72 19.02
N ILE A 561 8.02 9.51 17.87
CA ILE A 561 7.05 10.46 17.32
C ILE A 561 5.62 10.00 17.68
N PRO A 562 4.80 10.82 18.38
CA PRO A 562 3.41 10.50 18.70
C PRO A 562 2.58 10.19 17.45
N GLY A 563 1.75 9.14 17.52
CA GLY A 563 0.95 8.67 16.38
C GLY A 563 1.70 7.82 15.35
N ILE A 564 3.02 7.65 15.51
CA ILE A 564 3.87 6.79 14.67
C ILE A 564 4.52 5.72 15.56
N ARG A 565 3.81 4.62 15.88
CA ARG A 565 4.29 3.30 16.42
C ARG A 565 3.10 2.40 16.81
N ASP A 566 3.13 1.07 16.79
CA ASP A 566 4.21 0.07 16.71
C ASP A 566 4.37 -0.61 15.34
N SER A 567 5.62 -0.94 15.01
CA SER A 567 6.15 -1.68 13.84
C SER A 567 5.07 -2.18 12.87
N GLU A 568 4.90 -1.49 11.75
CA GLU A 568 4.11 -1.96 10.63
C GLU A 568 4.77 -3.25 10.09
N ASP A 569 4.51 -4.41 10.73
CA ASP A 569 5.10 -5.71 10.42
C ASP A 569 5.17 -5.91 8.91
N LEU A 570 6.32 -5.61 8.30
CA LEU A 570 6.42 -5.57 6.85
C LEU A 570 6.27 -6.98 6.28
N ARG A 571 6.49 -8.02 7.10
CA ARG A 571 6.34 -9.42 6.69
C ARG A 571 4.90 -9.71 6.32
N SER A 572 3.96 -9.04 6.99
CA SER A 572 2.53 -9.17 6.72
C SER A 572 2.09 -8.71 5.32
N LYS A 573 2.90 -7.90 4.62
CA LYS A 573 2.64 -7.47 3.24
C LYS A 573 2.94 -8.59 2.24
N ILE A 574 3.65 -9.63 2.68
CA ILE A 574 3.93 -10.86 1.92
C ILE A 574 2.70 -11.76 2.05
N HIS A 575 1.65 -11.40 1.32
CA HIS A 575 0.41 -12.18 1.24
C HIS A 575 0.68 -13.57 0.63
N ASP A 576 -0.13 -14.57 1.00
CA ASP A 576 -0.01 -15.96 0.53
C ASP A 576 0.47 -16.09 -0.92
N MET A 577 1.71 -16.55 -1.07
CA MET A 577 2.34 -16.74 -2.37
C MET A 577 1.42 -17.59 -3.27
N PRO A 578 1.22 -17.22 -4.55
CA PRO A 578 0.28 -17.90 -5.43
C PRO A 578 0.52 -19.40 -5.42
N ARG A 579 -0.49 -20.20 -5.09
CA ARG A 579 -0.34 -21.67 -5.14
C ARG A 579 -0.46 -22.15 -6.58
N TYR A 580 0.39 -23.11 -6.96
CA TYR A 580 0.30 -23.73 -8.27
C TYR A 580 -0.76 -24.82 -8.26
N ASP A 581 -1.75 -24.71 -9.16
CA ASP A 581 -2.70 -25.78 -9.44
C ASP A 581 -2.48 -26.29 -10.87
N PRO A 582 -2.06 -27.54 -11.07
CA PRO A 582 -1.91 -28.13 -12.40
C PRO A 582 -3.23 -28.34 -13.15
N GLY A 583 -4.40 -28.18 -12.50
CA GLY A 583 -5.71 -28.42 -13.11
C GLY A 583 -5.98 -29.91 -13.38
N SER A 584 -6.92 -30.22 -14.28
CA SER A 584 -7.24 -31.60 -14.67
C SER A 584 -6.24 -32.11 -15.72
N LEU A 585 -5.11 -32.65 -15.25
CA LEU A 585 -4.19 -33.39 -16.12
C LEU A 585 -4.83 -34.75 -16.49
N ASN A 586 -5.19 -35.01 -17.73
CA ASN A 586 -5.70 -36.34 -18.12
C ASN A 586 -4.54 -37.25 -18.53
N ILE A 587 -3.92 -37.91 -17.56
CA ILE A 587 -2.76 -38.78 -17.78
C ILE A 587 -3.22 -40.23 -17.82
N SER A 588 -3.43 -40.77 -19.03
CA SER A 588 -3.62 -42.21 -19.21
C SER A 588 -2.26 -42.88 -19.38
N PHE A 589 -1.75 -43.49 -18.32
CA PHE A 589 -0.46 -44.19 -18.34
C PHE A 589 -0.67 -45.70 -18.53
N SER A 590 -0.23 -46.24 -19.67
CA SER A 590 -0.20 -47.68 -19.93
C SER A 590 1.21 -48.10 -20.36
N LEU A 591 1.85 -48.96 -19.57
CA LEU A 591 3.15 -49.52 -19.90
C LEU A 591 3.01 -50.67 -20.92
N PRO A 592 3.93 -50.78 -21.90
CA PRO A 592 4.05 -51.98 -22.72
C PRO A 592 4.48 -53.19 -21.86
N VAL A 593 3.81 -54.33 -21.98
CA VAL A 593 4.04 -55.56 -21.18
C VAL A 593 5.50 -56.05 -21.19
N TYR A 594 6.30 -55.66 -22.19
CA TYR A 594 7.69 -56.10 -22.39
C TYR A 594 8.73 -55.24 -21.66
N SER A 595 8.37 -54.06 -21.13
CA SER A 595 9.32 -53.11 -20.53
C SER A 595 9.82 -53.53 -19.15
N THR A 596 9.10 -54.42 -18.46
CA THR A 596 9.50 -55.02 -17.17
C THR A 596 10.60 -56.07 -17.30
N PHE A 597 10.87 -56.59 -18.51
CA PHE A 597 11.84 -57.67 -18.75
C PHE A 597 13.26 -57.17 -19.09
N LEU A 598 13.45 -55.88 -19.38
CA LEU A 598 14.68 -55.28 -19.93
C LEU A 598 15.57 -54.57 -18.89
N GLY A 599 15.26 -54.68 -17.59
CA GLY A 599 16.03 -54.09 -16.50
C GLY A 599 15.64 -52.64 -16.14
N ARG A 600 15.95 -52.22 -14.91
CA ARG A 600 15.50 -50.96 -14.28
C ARG A 600 15.86 -49.71 -15.09
N ALA A 601 17.08 -49.63 -15.63
CA ALA A 601 17.55 -48.48 -16.40
C ALA A 601 16.74 -48.26 -17.71
N PHE A 602 16.31 -49.34 -18.37
CA PHE A 602 15.49 -49.25 -19.58
C PHE A 602 14.06 -48.81 -19.25
N LEU A 603 13.51 -49.28 -18.13
CA LEU A 603 12.19 -48.89 -17.62
C LEU A 603 12.15 -47.39 -17.25
N GLU A 604 13.16 -46.91 -16.52
CA GLU A 604 13.31 -45.48 -16.18
C GLU A 604 13.33 -44.58 -17.42
N ASN A 605 14.12 -44.94 -18.44
CA ASN A 605 14.22 -44.14 -19.65
C ASN A 605 12.92 -44.13 -20.47
N THR A 606 12.22 -45.27 -20.50
CA THR A 606 10.94 -45.41 -21.21
C THR A 606 9.83 -44.59 -20.53
N ILE A 607 9.72 -44.67 -19.20
CA ILE A 607 8.75 -43.89 -18.41
C ILE A 607 9.02 -42.39 -18.55
N ARG A 608 10.28 -41.98 -18.38
CA ARG A 608 10.70 -40.57 -18.51
C ARG A 608 10.38 -40.00 -19.88
N SER A 609 10.67 -40.75 -20.96
CA SER A 609 10.37 -40.33 -22.33
C SER A 609 8.86 -40.15 -22.54
N LYS A 610 8.06 -41.10 -22.04
CA LYS A 610 6.60 -41.07 -22.15
C LYS A 610 5.97 -39.91 -21.36
N LEU A 611 6.44 -39.65 -20.14
CA LEU A 611 6.01 -38.51 -19.33
C LEU A 611 6.33 -37.18 -20.03
N LYS A 612 7.53 -37.05 -20.61
CA LYS A 612 7.92 -35.88 -21.40
C LYS A 612 7.02 -35.69 -22.63
N GLU A 613 6.74 -36.76 -23.37
CA GLU A 613 5.89 -36.69 -24.56
C GLU A 613 4.47 -36.24 -24.24
N LEU A 614 3.88 -36.79 -23.17
CA LEU A 614 2.49 -36.52 -22.78
C LEU A 614 2.32 -35.13 -22.16
N MET A 615 3.23 -34.69 -21.28
CA MET A 615 2.97 -33.54 -20.41
C MET A 615 3.78 -32.28 -20.77
N LYS A 616 4.86 -32.38 -21.55
CA LYS A 616 5.78 -31.23 -21.78
C LYS A 616 5.06 -29.99 -22.31
N LYS A 617 4.08 -30.15 -23.21
CA LYS A 617 3.35 -29.01 -23.79
C LYS A 617 2.38 -28.39 -22.80
N GLU A 618 1.65 -29.20 -22.03
CA GLU A 618 0.69 -28.74 -21.02
C GLU A 618 1.40 -28.09 -19.83
N LEU A 619 2.45 -28.73 -19.29
CA LEU A 619 3.27 -28.19 -18.21
C LEU A 619 3.92 -26.87 -18.60
N LYS A 620 4.51 -26.77 -19.80
CA LYS A 620 5.13 -25.52 -20.25
C LYS A 620 4.11 -24.38 -20.29
N LYS A 621 2.90 -24.63 -20.82
CA LYS A 621 1.84 -23.61 -20.87
C LYS A 621 1.35 -23.24 -19.47
N SER A 622 1.18 -24.21 -18.59
CA SER A 622 0.76 -24.01 -17.19
C SER A 622 1.79 -23.20 -16.40
N PHE A 623 3.06 -23.60 -16.45
CA PHE A 623 4.17 -22.89 -15.82
C PHE A 623 4.34 -21.47 -16.35
N GLU A 624 4.12 -21.22 -17.63
CA GLU A 624 4.20 -19.87 -18.20
C GLU A 624 3.04 -18.95 -17.76
N VAL A 625 1.87 -19.50 -17.48
CA VAL A 625 0.77 -18.77 -16.82
C VAL A 625 1.13 -18.49 -15.36
N TYR A 626 1.56 -19.52 -14.63
CA TYR A 626 1.93 -19.39 -13.22
C TYR A 626 3.07 -18.40 -12.99
N LYS A 627 4.10 -18.44 -13.83
CA LYS A 627 5.23 -17.51 -13.82
C LYS A 627 4.80 -16.06 -13.94
N ARG A 628 3.83 -15.76 -14.81
CA ARG A 628 3.28 -14.40 -14.95
C ARG A 628 2.53 -13.95 -13.69
N ILE A 629 1.78 -14.86 -13.06
CA ILE A 629 1.10 -14.60 -11.80
C ILE A 629 2.12 -14.32 -10.69
N LEU A 630 3.16 -15.15 -10.57
CA LEU A 630 4.20 -14.99 -9.56
C LEU A 630 4.98 -13.68 -9.75
N VAL A 631 5.40 -13.34 -10.97
CA VAL A 631 6.10 -12.07 -11.24
C VAL A 631 5.21 -10.88 -10.82
N ARG A 632 3.93 -10.88 -11.19
CA ARG A 632 3.00 -9.80 -10.82
C ARG A 632 2.81 -9.71 -9.30
N TRP A 633 2.64 -10.86 -8.64
CA TRP A 633 2.55 -10.92 -7.18
C TRP A 633 3.83 -10.37 -6.52
N THR A 634 5.01 -10.78 -6.98
CA THR A 634 6.30 -10.28 -6.47
C THR A 634 6.41 -8.76 -6.63
N GLU A 635 6.04 -8.22 -7.79
CA GLU A 635 6.03 -6.76 -8.04
C GLU A 635 5.06 -6.02 -7.09
N GLN A 636 3.86 -6.56 -6.89
CA GLN A 636 2.85 -5.99 -6.00
C GLN A 636 3.28 -6.04 -4.53
N THR A 637 3.74 -7.19 -4.06
CA THR A 637 4.22 -7.39 -2.68
C THR A 637 5.38 -6.46 -2.36
N LEU A 638 6.39 -6.37 -3.24
CA LEU A 638 7.49 -5.42 -3.06
C LEU A 638 7.04 -3.97 -3.10
N GLY A 639 6.06 -3.63 -3.95
CA GLY A 639 5.47 -2.29 -3.98
C GLY A 639 4.73 -1.93 -2.68
N LEU A 640 4.05 -2.90 -2.05
CA LEU A 640 3.40 -2.71 -0.76
C LEU A 640 4.41 -2.53 0.37
N ILE A 641 5.45 -3.38 0.41
CA ILE A 641 6.57 -3.26 1.37
C ILE A 641 7.25 -1.90 1.21
N GLU A 642 7.62 -1.52 -0.02
CA GLU A 642 8.27 -0.24 -0.30
C GLU A 642 7.40 0.94 0.12
N LYS A 643 6.13 0.97 -0.26
CA LYS A 643 5.23 2.07 0.10
C LYS A 643 5.07 2.23 1.62
N SER A 644 4.92 1.12 2.33
CA SER A 644 4.74 1.06 3.77
C SER A 644 6.01 1.49 4.50
N TYR A 645 7.16 0.94 4.11
CA TYR A 645 8.46 1.31 4.63
C TYR A 645 8.76 2.79 4.40
N GLU A 646 8.64 3.28 3.16
CA GLU A 646 8.98 4.66 2.80
C GLU A 646 8.09 5.70 3.48
N ASN A 647 6.82 5.38 3.75
CA ASN A 647 5.92 6.26 4.50
C ASN A 647 6.41 6.48 5.94
N THR A 648 6.76 5.39 6.63
CA THR A 648 7.23 5.45 8.02
C THR A 648 8.68 5.94 8.10
N ALA A 649 9.57 5.44 7.25
CA ALA A 649 10.97 5.85 7.16
C ALA A 649 11.12 7.32 6.75
N GLY A 650 10.21 7.84 5.92
CA GLY A 650 10.16 9.26 5.58
C GLY A 650 9.93 10.16 6.80
N GLN A 651 9.01 9.77 7.68
CA GLN A 651 8.72 10.49 8.94
C GLN A 651 9.94 10.51 9.87
N TYR A 652 10.61 9.37 10.05
CA TYR A 652 11.83 9.31 10.86
C TYR A 652 13.00 10.10 10.25
N ARG A 653 13.24 10.00 8.94
CA ARG A 653 14.29 10.79 8.26
C ARG A 653 14.04 12.30 8.39
N ALA A 654 12.80 12.74 8.23
CA ALA A 654 12.43 14.14 8.40
C ALA A 654 12.67 14.62 9.84
N GLY A 655 12.31 13.81 10.84
CA GLY A 655 12.58 14.10 12.24
C GLY A 655 14.09 14.16 12.56
N ILE A 656 14.86 13.19 12.10
CA ILE A 656 16.34 13.17 12.26
C ILE A 656 16.97 14.40 11.61
N THR A 657 16.55 14.74 10.40
CA THR A 657 17.07 15.92 9.67
C THR A 657 16.79 17.20 10.45
N ARG A 658 15.59 17.34 11.03
CA ARG A 658 15.24 18.49 11.87
C ARG A 658 16.12 18.59 13.12
N MET A 659 16.34 17.48 13.82
CA MET A 659 17.23 17.46 14.99
C MET A 659 18.69 17.79 14.63
N LEU A 660 19.22 17.24 13.54
CA LEU A 660 20.59 17.50 13.08
C LEU A 660 20.78 18.94 12.58
N LYS A 661 19.75 19.52 11.94
CA LYS A 661 19.79 20.90 11.44
C LYS A 661 19.81 21.91 12.58
N ASN A 662 19.14 21.62 13.70
CA ASN A 662 19.16 22.47 14.88
C ASN A 662 20.51 22.43 15.64
N ASN A 663 21.36 21.43 15.40
CA ASN A 663 22.69 21.29 16.03
C ASN A 663 23.84 22.03 15.29
N ARG A 664 23.56 22.62 14.13
CA ARG A 664 24.50 23.42 13.31
C ARG A 664 24.13 24.88 13.34
#